data_AF-A0A6J1KIZ7-F1
#
_entry.id   AF-A0A6J1KIZ7-F1
#
_cell.length_a   1.000
_cell.length_b   1.000
_cell.length_c   1.000
_cell.angle_alpha   90.00
_cell.angle_beta   90.00
_cell.angle_gamma   90.00
#
_symmetry.space_group_name_H-M   'P 1'
#
loop_
_entity.id
_entity.type
_entity.pdbx_description
1 polymer ?
#
loop_
_entity_poly.entity_id
_entity_poly.type
_entity_poly.pdbx_seq_one_letter_code
_entity_poly.pdbx_strand_id
1 'polypeptide(L)'
;MTAPVSIDGKGKGSIENLVSATRSLKASLEKSRDLGFALQKAGLRLEDISQRLPTLEAAVRPIRADKEALVAVGGHINRAVGPAAAVLKVFDAVHGLEKSLLSDPRNDLPGYLSVLKRMEEALRFLGDNCGLAIQWLEDIVEYLEDNNVADERYLANLKKSLKILRDLQSDEDRIRLDGGLLNAALDKLENEFRRLLMEHSVPIPMSSSPSLGEQACIAPSPLPVTVIQKLQAILGRLIANKRLDRCISIYVEVRSSNVRASLQALDLDYLEISVSEFNDVQSIEGYIAKWGKHLEFAVKHLFEAEFKLCNDVFERIGLDVWMGCFAKIVTQAGILAFLQFGKTVTESKNDPIKLLKLLDIFASLNKLRLDFNRLFGGAACLEIQNLTRDLIKRVIDGVAEIFWELLVQVELQRQNSPPLDGAVPRLVSFIIDYSNKLLSDDYRPILTQALVIHRSWKKEKFQEGLLIGEVTNLVRAIEQNLDAWIKAYEDSTLSNFFAMNNHWHLHKHLKGTKVGELMGEKVKEHEQYKDYYAAVFLRDSWSKLPSHLSREGLIMFSGGRATARDLVKKRLKTFNEAFEDMYKKQSNWVITDKELREKTCQLIVQTIVPVYRSYMQNYGPLVEQDPSSSKYAKYTVQNLEKMLLSLYQPKPLRFSSLKVRQTSGKFSNGAADHRRSNSMVM
;
A
#
# COMPACT_ATOMS: atom_id res chain seq x y z
N MET A 1 -51.20 124.75 -85.90
CA MET A 1 -52.29 125.68 -86.30
C MET A 1 -53.62 125.12 -85.77
N THR A 2 -54.55 125.99 -85.41
CA THR A 2 -56.01 125.80 -85.25
C THR A 2 -56.65 124.39 -85.35
N ALA A 3 -57.27 123.93 -84.25
CA ALA A 3 -58.73 123.67 -84.01
C ALA A 3 -59.63 123.12 -85.17
N PRO A 4 -60.77 122.39 -84.92
CA PRO A 4 -61.74 122.61 -83.81
C PRO A 4 -62.37 121.33 -83.14
N VAL A 5 -63.60 121.44 -82.59
CA VAL A 5 -64.18 120.71 -81.42
C VAL A 5 -65.64 120.23 -81.66
N SER A 6 -66.12 119.16 -80.96
CA SER A 6 -67.55 118.95 -80.59
C SER A 6 -67.78 117.88 -79.46
N ILE A 7 -69.00 117.80 -78.89
CA ILE A 7 -69.44 117.09 -77.64
C ILE A 7 -70.96 116.73 -77.71
N ASP A 8 -71.66 115.96 -76.84
CA ASP A 8 -71.46 115.17 -75.58
C ASP A 8 -72.52 114.02 -75.53
N GLY A 9 -72.48 113.09 -74.55
CA GLY A 9 -73.60 112.16 -74.24
C GLY A 9 -73.37 111.17 -73.07
N LYS A 10 -74.35 110.99 -72.17
CA LYS A 10 -74.29 110.15 -70.94
C LYS A 10 -75.32 109.01 -70.92
N GLY A 11 -75.12 107.94 -70.12
CA GLY A 11 -76.23 107.01 -69.81
C GLY A 11 -76.04 105.75 -68.92
N LYS A 12 -75.09 104.83 -69.20
CA LYS A 12 -75.32 103.39 -68.88
C LYS A 12 -74.41 102.61 -67.91
N GLY A 13 -73.19 103.06 -67.59
CA GLY A 13 -72.10 102.16 -67.15
C GLY A 13 -72.14 101.50 -65.75
N SER A 14 -73.12 101.79 -64.87
CA SER A 14 -73.02 101.40 -63.44
C SER A 14 -73.07 99.88 -63.19
N ILE A 15 -73.90 99.15 -63.93
CA ILE A 15 -74.05 97.68 -63.79
C ILE A 15 -72.84 96.93 -64.36
N GLU A 16 -72.22 97.47 -65.41
CA GLU A 16 -71.07 96.85 -66.09
C GLU A 16 -69.85 96.77 -65.17
N ASN A 17 -69.66 97.76 -64.30
CA ASN A 17 -68.60 97.77 -63.29
C ASN A 17 -68.72 96.59 -62.30
N LEU A 18 -69.93 96.24 -61.87
CA LEU A 18 -70.13 95.13 -60.92
C LEU A 18 -69.80 93.78 -61.57
N VAL A 19 -70.28 93.55 -62.81
CA VAL A 19 -69.99 92.32 -63.57
C VAL A 19 -68.51 92.24 -63.97
N SER A 20 -67.87 93.39 -64.22
CA SER A 20 -66.42 93.48 -64.43
C SER A 20 -65.65 93.05 -63.17
N ALA A 21 -66.03 93.54 -61.99
CA ALA A 21 -65.45 93.13 -60.72
C ALA A 21 -65.61 91.62 -60.48
N THR A 22 -66.80 91.05 -60.71
CA THR A 22 -67.02 89.59 -60.57
C THR A 22 -66.15 88.79 -61.54
N ARG A 23 -65.98 89.24 -62.79
CA ARG A 23 -65.08 88.59 -63.76
C ARG A 23 -63.61 88.64 -63.32
N SER A 24 -63.13 89.81 -62.85
CA SER A 24 -61.76 89.94 -62.32
C SER A 24 -61.51 89.06 -61.09
N LEU A 25 -62.49 88.93 -60.20
CA LEU A 25 -62.38 88.09 -59.00
C LEU A 25 -62.40 86.58 -59.35
N LYS A 26 -63.13 86.18 -60.39
CA LYS A 26 -63.08 84.81 -60.91
C LYS A 26 -61.73 84.50 -61.57
N ALA A 27 -61.21 85.44 -62.38
CA ALA A 27 -59.91 85.30 -63.04
C ALA A 27 -58.72 85.34 -62.07
N SER A 28 -58.82 86.06 -60.94
CA SER A 28 -57.79 86.01 -59.88
C SER A 28 -57.85 84.69 -59.09
N LEU A 29 -59.04 84.12 -58.88
CA LEU A 29 -59.21 82.81 -58.27
C LEU A 29 -58.63 81.68 -59.14
N GLU A 30 -58.87 81.73 -60.46
CA GLU A 30 -58.27 80.80 -61.43
C GLU A 30 -56.74 80.93 -61.46
N LYS A 31 -56.21 82.15 -61.59
CA LYS A 31 -54.75 82.40 -61.49
C LYS A 31 -54.14 81.88 -60.18
N SER A 32 -54.82 82.05 -59.05
CA SER A 32 -54.37 81.53 -57.75
C SER A 32 -54.31 79.99 -57.75
N ARG A 33 -55.30 79.33 -58.37
CA ARG A 33 -55.36 77.87 -58.51
C ARG A 33 -54.24 77.34 -59.41
N ASP A 34 -53.96 78.01 -60.53
CA ASP A 34 -52.84 77.68 -61.41
C ASP A 34 -51.48 77.86 -60.71
N LEU A 35 -51.34 78.92 -59.89
CA LEU A 35 -50.14 79.16 -59.07
C LEU A 35 -49.95 78.08 -58.00
N GLY A 36 -51.05 77.58 -57.42
CA GLY A 36 -51.05 76.42 -56.51
C GLY A 36 -50.55 75.13 -57.19
N PHE A 37 -51.04 74.81 -58.40
CA PHE A 37 -50.53 73.69 -59.18
C PHE A 37 -49.06 73.86 -59.59
N ALA A 38 -48.64 75.08 -59.94
CA ALA A 38 -47.25 75.39 -60.25
C ALA A 38 -46.33 75.20 -59.03
N LEU A 39 -46.76 75.64 -57.85
CA LEU A 39 -46.05 75.45 -56.58
C LEU A 39 -45.94 73.96 -56.20
N GLN A 40 -47.02 73.17 -56.33
CA GLN A 40 -46.99 71.74 -56.06
C GLN A 40 -46.01 71.01 -57.00
N LYS A 41 -45.98 71.39 -58.29
CA LYS A 41 -45.04 70.87 -59.29
C LYS A 41 -43.60 71.32 -59.05
N ALA A 42 -43.39 72.48 -58.42
CA ALA A 42 -42.07 72.94 -57.99
C ALA A 42 -41.59 72.19 -56.72
N GLY A 43 -42.49 71.92 -55.77
CA GLY A 43 -42.19 71.13 -54.56
C GLY A 43 -41.64 69.74 -54.90
N LEU A 44 -42.33 68.98 -55.75
CA LEU A 44 -41.87 67.66 -56.22
C LEU A 44 -40.50 67.71 -56.93
N ARG A 45 -40.15 68.83 -57.57
CA ARG A 45 -38.82 69.03 -58.15
C ARG A 45 -37.76 69.37 -57.10
N LEU A 46 -38.12 70.10 -56.05
CA LEU A 46 -37.23 70.30 -54.90
C LEU A 46 -36.98 68.99 -54.15
N GLU A 47 -37.95 68.08 -54.09
CA GLU A 47 -37.77 66.73 -53.53
C GLU A 47 -36.88 65.82 -54.40
N ASP A 48 -37.03 65.80 -55.73
CA ASP A 48 -36.07 65.09 -56.60
C ASP A 48 -34.65 65.65 -56.44
N ILE A 49 -34.51 66.98 -56.40
CA ILE A 49 -33.22 67.63 -56.21
C ILE A 49 -32.64 67.34 -54.82
N SER A 50 -33.44 67.36 -53.74
CA SER A 50 -32.94 67.10 -52.38
C SER A 50 -32.61 65.62 -52.14
N GLN A 51 -33.30 64.68 -52.80
CA GLN A 51 -32.92 63.26 -52.79
C GLN A 51 -31.64 62.99 -53.60
N ARG A 52 -31.34 63.81 -54.62
CA ARG A 52 -30.16 63.65 -55.48
C ARG A 52 -28.95 64.49 -55.08
N LEU A 53 -29.13 65.48 -54.21
CA LEU A 53 -28.03 66.31 -53.70
C LEU A 53 -26.97 65.49 -52.92
N PRO A 54 -27.31 64.55 -52.01
CA PRO A 54 -26.31 63.79 -51.26
C PRO A 54 -25.49 62.84 -52.14
N THR A 55 -26.11 62.23 -53.15
CA THR A 55 -25.40 61.35 -54.09
C THR A 55 -24.50 62.13 -55.05
N LEU A 56 -24.90 63.34 -55.44
CA LEU A 56 -24.04 64.26 -56.21
C LEU A 56 -22.88 64.81 -55.36
N GLU A 57 -23.14 65.14 -54.09
CA GLU A 57 -22.11 65.63 -53.17
C GLU A 57 -21.07 64.55 -52.85
N ALA A 58 -21.49 63.32 -52.55
CA ALA A 58 -20.60 62.18 -52.35
C ALA A 58 -19.73 61.90 -53.60
N ALA A 59 -20.28 62.03 -54.81
CA ALA A 59 -19.54 61.87 -56.06
C ALA A 59 -18.52 63.01 -56.32
N VAL A 60 -18.66 64.17 -55.67
CA VAL A 60 -17.79 65.35 -55.85
C VAL A 60 -16.80 65.54 -54.70
N ARG A 61 -17.00 64.93 -53.51
CA ARG A 61 -16.02 64.97 -52.40
C ARG A 61 -14.57 64.63 -52.83
N PRO A 62 -14.29 63.60 -53.65
CA PRO A 62 -12.92 63.30 -54.11
C PRO A 62 -12.26 64.38 -54.98
N ILE A 63 -13.02 65.35 -55.48
CA ILE A 63 -12.55 66.50 -56.28
C ILE A 63 -12.31 67.74 -55.37
N ARG A 64 -12.84 67.72 -54.14
CA ARG A 64 -12.66 68.76 -53.11
C ARG A 64 -11.61 68.45 -52.05
N ALA A 65 -11.26 67.17 -51.86
CA ALA A 65 -10.20 66.77 -50.94
C ALA A 65 -8.84 67.33 -51.38
N ASP A 66 -7.95 67.59 -50.42
CA ASP A 66 -6.63 68.15 -50.73
C ASP A 66 -5.82 67.17 -51.60
N LYS A 67 -5.10 67.73 -52.58
CA LYS A 67 -4.29 66.96 -53.53
C LYS A 67 -3.18 66.20 -52.83
N GLU A 68 -2.63 66.74 -51.74
CA GLU A 68 -1.61 66.04 -50.94
C GLU A 68 -2.23 64.90 -50.12
N ALA A 69 -3.40 65.11 -49.52
CA ALA A 69 -4.13 64.07 -48.80
C ALA A 69 -4.54 62.90 -49.71
N LEU A 70 -5.03 63.19 -50.93
CA LEU A 70 -5.37 62.15 -51.92
C LEU A 70 -4.17 61.28 -52.34
N VAL A 71 -2.97 61.87 -52.44
CA VAL A 71 -1.73 61.12 -52.71
C VAL A 71 -1.31 60.30 -51.49
N ALA A 72 -1.43 60.86 -50.28
CA ALA A 72 -1.12 60.18 -49.03
C ALA A 72 -2.06 59.00 -48.75
N VAL A 73 -3.37 59.09 -49.04
CA VAL A 73 -4.33 57.97 -48.96
C VAL A 73 -3.81 56.75 -49.73
N GLY A 74 -3.21 56.94 -50.92
CA GLY A 74 -2.58 55.85 -51.67
C GLY A 74 -1.42 55.18 -50.92
N GLY A 75 -0.62 55.95 -50.18
CA GLY A 75 0.42 55.42 -49.29
C GLY A 75 -0.15 54.63 -48.11
N HIS A 76 -1.16 55.19 -47.42
CA HIS A 76 -1.82 54.54 -46.28
C HIS A 76 -2.51 53.22 -46.69
N ILE A 77 -3.28 53.20 -47.79
CA ILE A 77 -3.94 51.98 -48.31
C ILE A 77 -2.92 50.87 -48.59
N ASN A 78 -1.83 51.17 -49.32
CA ASN A 78 -0.78 50.19 -49.61
C ASN A 78 -0.13 49.63 -48.33
N ARG A 79 -0.06 50.44 -47.26
CA ARG A 79 0.54 50.07 -45.96
C ARG A 79 -0.26 48.99 -45.21
N ALA A 80 -1.58 48.95 -45.34
CA ALA A 80 -2.41 47.88 -44.75
C ALA A 80 -2.71 46.71 -45.71
N VAL A 81 -2.82 46.98 -47.02
CA VAL A 81 -3.09 45.93 -48.03
C VAL A 81 -1.99 44.88 -48.07
N GLY A 82 -0.72 45.26 -47.90
CA GLY A 82 0.40 44.34 -47.81
C GLY A 82 0.28 43.33 -46.65
N PRO A 83 0.18 43.80 -45.39
CA PRO A 83 -0.09 42.95 -44.22
C PRO A 83 -1.37 42.11 -44.35
N ALA A 84 -2.49 42.68 -44.81
CA ALA A 84 -3.73 41.92 -45.00
C ALA A 84 -3.57 40.78 -46.00
N ALA A 85 -2.86 41.00 -47.11
CA ALA A 85 -2.53 39.95 -48.07
C ALA A 85 -1.53 38.91 -47.53
N ALA A 86 -0.70 39.25 -46.54
CA ALA A 86 0.16 38.31 -45.84
C ALA A 86 -0.64 37.42 -44.88
N VAL A 87 -1.57 38.00 -44.10
CA VAL A 87 -2.51 37.28 -43.22
C VAL A 87 -3.34 36.28 -44.04
N LEU A 88 -3.90 36.69 -45.19
CA LEU A 88 -4.66 35.79 -46.07
C LEU A 88 -3.81 34.61 -46.56
N LYS A 89 -2.57 34.83 -47.01
CA LYS A 89 -1.66 33.75 -47.42
C LYS A 89 -1.30 32.78 -46.29
N VAL A 90 -1.25 33.26 -45.05
CA VAL A 90 -1.01 32.41 -43.86
C VAL A 90 -2.27 31.62 -43.53
N PHE A 91 -3.47 32.20 -43.68
CA PHE A 91 -4.74 31.51 -43.55
C PHE A 91 -4.92 30.40 -44.61
N ASP A 92 -4.62 30.67 -45.88
CA ASP A 92 -4.60 29.66 -46.95
C ASP A 92 -3.63 28.52 -46.63
N ALA A 93 -2.44 28.85 -46.10
CA ALA A 93 -1.45 27.87 -45.68
C ALA A 93 -1.91 27.02 -44.49
N VAL A 94 -2.63 27.61 -43.52
CA VAL A 94 -3.28 26.90 -42.40
C VAL A 94 -4.33 25.93 -42.93
N HIS A 95 -5.24 26.39 -43.80
CA HIS A 95 -6.29 25.55 -44.37
C HIS A 95 -5.72 24.36 -45.17
N GLY A 96 -4.60 24.59 -45.88
CA GLY A 96 -3.84 23.53 -46.55
C GLY A 96 -3.20 22.47 -45.63
N LEU A 97 -3.04 22.74 -44.33
CA LEU A 97 -2.53 21.78 -43.34
C LEU A 97 -3.64 20.96 -42.67
N GLU A 98 -4.90 21.41 -42.69
CA GLU A 98 -6.02 20.74 -42.01
C GLU A 98 -6.18 19.29 -42.43
N LYS A 99 -6.15 19.02 -43.75
CA LYS A 99 -6.27 17.66 -44.30
C LYS A 99 -5.18 16.72 -43.79
N SER A 100 -3.98 17.25 -43.51
CA SER A 100 -2.85 16.50 -42.95
C SER A 100 -2.97 16.29 -41.43
N LEU A 101 -3.63 17.20 -40.71
CA LEU A 101 -3.95 17.07 -39.27
C LEU A 101 -5.17 16.18 -39.00
N LEU A 102 -6.06 16.04 -39.99
CA LEU A 102 -7.16 15.07 -40.00
C LEU A 102 -6.67 13.62 -40.13
N SER A 103 -5.46 13.38 -40.65
CA SER A 103 -4.77 12.08 -40.62
C SER A 103 -4.61 11.51 -39.20
N ASP A 104 -4.30 10.21 -39.12
CA ASP A 104 -3.96 9.52 -37.88
C ASP A 104 -2.44 9.60 -37.61
N PRO A 105 -1.97 9.99 -36.40
CA PRO A 105 -0.54 10.06 -36.07
C PRO A 105 0.23 8.74 -36.23
N ARG A 106 -0.45 7.58 -36.23
CA ARG A 106 0.16 6.25 -36.36
C ARG A 106 1.04 6.08 -37.58
N ASN A 107 0.61 6.64 -38.72
CA ASN A 107 1.18 6.31 -40.03
C ASN A 107 2.53 7.01 -40.29
N ASP A 108 2.67 8.25 -39.81
CA ASP A 108 3.90 9.04 -39.89
C ASP A 108 3.93 10.04 -38.73
N LEU A 109 4.36 9.58 -37.55
CA LEU A 109 4.49 10.43 -36.38
C LEU A 109 5.48 11.60 -36.60
N PRO A 110 6.70 11.41 -37.15
CA PRO A 110 7.60 12.53 -37.47
C PRO A 110 6.96 13.58 -38.39
N GLY A 111 6.29 13.15 -39.46
CA GLY A 111 5.55 14.02 -40.37
C GLY A 111 4.44 14.77 -39.66
N TYR A 112 3.60 14.07 -38.89
CA TYR A 112 2.49 14.66 -38.11
C TYR A 112 2.99 15.72 -37.11
N LEU A 113 4.08 15.44 -36.38
CA LEU A 113 4.69 16.41 -35.46
C LEU A 113 5.26 17.64 -36.19
N SER A 114 5.76 17.48 -37.42
CA SER A 114 6.24 18.58 -38.27
C SER A 114 5.10 19.44 -38.83
N VAL A 115 3.96 18.83 -39.19
CA VAL A 115 2.74 19.51 -39.64
C VAL A 115 2.15 20.31 -38.47
N LEU A 116 2.06 19.71 -37.28
CA LEU A 116 1.68 20.43 -36.06
C LEU A 116 2.62 21.61 -35.76
N LYS A 117 3.93 21.46 -35.96
CA LYS A 117 4.87 22.56 -35.74
C LYS A 117 4.60 23.72 -36.69
N ARG A 118 4.37 23.43 -37.99
CA ARG A 118 4.01 24.44 -38.99
C ARG A 118 2.65 25.09 -38.69
N MET A 119 1.70 24.35 -38.13
CA MET A 119 0.40 24.88 -37.68
C MET A 119 0.56 25.86 -36.52
N GLU A 120 1.36 25.52 -35.50
CA GLU A 120 1.67 26.42 -34.37
C GLU A 120 2.42 27.67 -34.81
N GLU A 121 3.42 27.52 -35.69
CA GLU A 121 4.19 28.63 -36.23
C GLU A 121 3.31 29.56 -37.07
N ALA A 122 2.40 29.01 -37.89
CA ALA A 122 1.44 29.77 -38.67
C ALA A 122 0.37 30.44 -37.81
N LEU A 123 -0.17 29.78 -36.78
CA LEU A 123 -1.16 30.37 -35.86
C LEU A 123 -0.57 31.52 -35.03
N ARG A 124 0.66 31.36 -34.51
CA ARG A 124 1.38 32.47 -33.85
C ARG A 124 1.59 33.63 -34.80
N PHE A 125 2.10 33.37 -36.00
CA PHE A 125 2.32 34.39 -37.01
C PHE A 125 1.01 35.07 -37.44
N LEU A 126 -0.11 34.33 -37.50
CA LEU A 126 -1.44 34.87 -37.76
C LEU A 126 -1.84 35.85 -36.66
N GLY A 127 -1.77 35.46 -35.38
CA GLY A 127 -2.10 36.36 -34.26
C GLY A 127 -1.23 37.63 -34.23
N ASP A 128 0.10 37.46 -34.36
CA ASP A 128 1.07 38.57 -34.42
C ASP A 128 0.75 39.56 -35.56
N ASN A 129 0.39 39.05 -36.75
CA ASN A 129 0.10 39.88 -37.92
C ASN A 129 -1.35 40.38 -37.97
N CYS A 130 -2.32 39.69 -37.35
CA CYS A 130 -3.70 40.16 -37.20
C CYS A 130 -3.77 41.38 -36.30
N GLY A 131 -3.05 41.38 -35.16
CA GLY A 131 -2.98 42.56 -34.30
C GLY A 131 -2.40 43.78 -35.02
N LEU A 132 -1.31 43.59 -35.78
CA LEU A 132 -0.74 44.63 -36.64
C LEU A 132 -1.72 45.07 -37.75
N ALA A 133 -2.36 44.13 -38.45
CA ALA A 133 -3.28 44.44 -39.55
C ALA A 133 -4.53 45.19 -39.06
N ILE A 134 -5.05 44.88 -37.86
CA ILE A 134 -6.11 45.63 -37.21
C ILE A 134 -5.63 47.06 -36.94
N GLN A 135 -4.45 47.25 -36.34
CA GLN A 135 -3.89 48.59 -36.11
C GLN A 135 -3.68 49.39 -37.42
N TRP A 136 -3.13 48.79 -38.48
CA TRP A 136 -3.00 49.44 -39.79
C TRP A 136 -4.34 49.80 -40.45
N LEU A 137 -5.41 49.06 -40.16
CA LEU A 137 -6.76 49.38 -40.62
C LEU A 137 -7.40 50.49 -39.76
N GLU A 138 -7.06 50.59 -38.48
CA GLU A 138 -7.47 51.70 -37.60
C GLU A 138 -6.82 53.01 -38.06
N ASP A 139 -5.50 53.03 -38.30
CA ASP A 139 -4.76 54.15 -38.89
C ASP A 139 -5.39 54.67 -40.20
N ILE A 140 -5.94 53.78 -41.03
CA ILE A 140 -6.61 54.14 -42.29
C ILE A 140 -8.00 54.73 -42.04
N VAL A 141 -8.78 54.17 -41.11
CA VAL A 141 -10.12 54.67 -40.77
C VAL A 141 -10.04 56.08 -40.20
N GLU A 142 -9.12 56.30 -39.26
CA GLU A 142 -8.84 57.62 -38.66
C GLU A 142 -8.41 58.62 -39.74
N TYR A 143 -7.42 58.27 -40.57
CA TYR A 143 -6.93 59.14 -41.63
C TYR A 143 -7.98 59.50 -42.71
N LEU A 144 -8.85 58.56 -43.07
CA LEU A 144 -9.94 58.79 -44.04
C LEU A 144 -11.08 59.65 -43.47
N GLU A 145 -11.28 59.65 -42.15
CA GLU A 145 -12.24 60.52 -41.46
C GLU A 145 -11.71 61.94 -41.32
N ASP A 146 -10.50 62.11 -40.79
CA ASP A 146 -9.86 63.43 -40.61
C ASP A 146 -9.76 64.23 -41.91
N ASN A 147 -9.56 63.56 -43.04
CA ASN A 147 -9.42 64.18 -44.35
C ASN A 147 -10.73 64.16 -45.18
N ASN A 148 -11.81 63.56 -44.68
CA ASN A 148 -13.15 63.45 -45.32
C ASN A 148 -13.10 62.97 -46.79
N VAL A 149 -12.23 62.00 -47.08
CA VAL A 149 -11.94 61.55 -48.47
C VAL A 149 -12.89 60.44 -48.94
N ALA A 150 -13.53 59.74 -48.00
CA ALA A 150 -14.37 58.57 -48.27
C ALA A 150 -15.88 58.83 -48.08
N ASP A 151 -16.70 58.02 -48.75
CA ASP A 151 -18.14 57.94 -48.50
C ASP A 151 -18.40 57.39 -47.09
N GLU A 152 -19.27 58.07 -46.33
CA GLU A 152 -19.73 57.67 -44.99
C GLU A 152 -20.24 56.22 -44.96
N ARG A 153 -20.84 55.74 -46.05
CA ARG A 153 -21.29 54.35 -46.19
C ARG A 153 -20.14 53.35 -46.30
N TYR A 154 -19.03 53.73 -46.92
CA TYR A 154 -17.81 52.92 -46.98
C TYR A 154 -17.08 52.94 -45.63
N LEU A 155 -16.98 54.09 -44.97
CA LEU A 155 -16.42 54.20 -43.61
C LEU A 155 -17.23 53.38 -42.60
N ALA A 156 -18.57 53.44 -42.64
CA ALA A 156 -19.43 52.61 -41.79
C ALA A 156 -19.24 51.11 -42.05
N ASN A 157 -19.07 50.69 -43.31
CA ASN A 157 -18.75 49.31 -43.66
C ASN A 157 -17.35 48.89 -43.19
N LEU A 158 -16.32 49.75 -43.33
CA LEU A 158 -14.98 49.45 -42.84
C LEU A 158 -14.97 49.33 -41.32
N LYS A 159 -15.57 50.29 -40.60
CA LYS A 159 -15.76 50.24 -39.15
C LYS A 159 -16.51 48.99 -38.69
N LYS A 160 -17.52 48.53 -39.45
CA LYS A 160 -18.23 47.27 -39.14
C LYS A 160 -17.31 46.05 -39.31
N SER A 161 -16.54 45.97 -40.39
CA SER A 161 -15.59 44.87 -40.63
C SER A 161 -14.44 44.86 -39.63
N LEU A 162 -13.91 46.04 -39.30
CA LEU A 162 -12.87 46.24 -38.30
C LEU A 162 -13.37 45.88 -36.90
N LYS A 163 -14.60 46.29 -36.55
CA LYS A 163 -15.25 45.81 -35.33
C LYS A 163 -15.39 44.29 -35.30
N ILE A 164 -15.82 43.65 -36.40
CA ILE A 164 -15.90 42.18 -36.46
C ILE A 164 -14.51 41.54 -36.26
N LEU A 165 -13.45 42.09 -36.85
CA LEU A 165 -12.07 41.63 -36.63
C LEU A 165 -11.62 41.81 -35.16
N ARG A 166 -11.92 42.95 -34.54
CA ARG A 166 -11.57 43.23 -33.14
C ARG A 166 -12.40 42.41 -32.15
N ASP A 167 -13.69 42.20 -32.43
CA ASP A 167 -14.57 41.32 -31.67
C ASP A 167 -14.02 39.87 -31.76
N LEU A 168 -13.67 39.38 -32.95
CA LEU A 168 -13.02 38.07 -33.16
C LEU A 168 -11.66 37.94 -32.45
N GLN A 169 -10.83 38.99 -32.47
CA GLN A 169 -9.55 39.02 -31.75
C GLN A 169 -9.77 38.96 -30.23
N SER A 170 -10.78 39.67 -29.71
CA SER A 170 -11.14 39.60 -28.28
C SER A 170 -11.73 38.24 -27.89
N ASP A 171 -12.33 37.52 -28.84
CA ASP A 171 -12.76 36.14 -28.68
C ASP A 171 -11.64 35.12 -28.97
N GLU A 172 -10.40 35.46 -29.38
CA GLU A 172 -9.33 34.46 -29.55
C GLU A 172 -8.99 33.73 -28.24
N ASP A 173 -9.08 34.42 -27.10
CA ASP A 173 -8.95 33.79 -25.78
C ASP A 173 -10.15 32.91 -25.38
N ARG A 174 -11.27 33.01 -26.10
CA ARG A 174 -12.47 32.17 -25.93
C ARG A 174 -12.62 31.07 -26.99
N ILE A 175 -12.17 31.28 -28.22
CA ILE A 175 -12.12 30.27 -29.29
C ILE A 175 -11.19 29.11 -28.90
N ARG A 176 -10.22 29.37 -28.01
CA ARG A 176 -9.44 28.34 -27.29
C ARG A 176 -10.29 27.32 -26.50
N LEU A 177 -11.52 27.66 -26.11
CA LEU A 177 -12.41 26.81 -25.32
C LEU A 177 -13.16 25.78 -26.18
N ASP A 178 -13.46 26.08 -27.45
CA ASP A 178 -14.33 25.26 -28.31
C ASP A 178 -13.57 24.21 -29.15
N GLY A 179 -12.45 23.70 -28.63
CA GLY A 179 -11.80 22.49 -29.16
C GLY A 179 -11.22 22.56 -30.58
N GLY A 180 -11.05 23.75 -31.15
CA GLY A 180 -10.63 23.96 -32.55
C GLY A 180 -9.38 23.20 -33.00
N LEU A 181 -9.19 23.03 -34.32
CA LEU A 181 -8.35 22.00 -34.97
C LEU A 181 -6.98 21.68 -34.33
N LEU A 182 -6.25 22.68 -33.82
CA LEU A 182 -5.00 22.45 -33.06
C LEU A 182 -5.24 21.61 -31.80
N ASN A 183 -6.25 21.94 -30.99
CA ASN A 183 -6.62 21.19 -29.80
C ASN A 183 -6.97 19.73 -30.13
N ALA A 184 -7.81 19.51 -31.15
CA ALA A 184 -8.17 18.15 -31.59
C ALA A 184 -6.95 17.35 -32.10
N ALA A 185 -5.98 18.00 -32.75
CA ALA A 185 -4.72 17.38 -33.16
C ALA A 185 -3.78 17.06 -31.99
N LEU A 186 -3.80 17.87 -30.92
CA LEU A 186 -3.10 17.58 -29.67
C LEU A 186 -3.80 16.47 -28.85
N ASP A 187 -5.15 16.42 -28.85
CA ASP A 187 -5.91 15.33 -28.25
C ASP A 187 -5.65 13.99 -28.97
N LYS A 188 -5.44 14.01 -30.30
CA LYS A 188 -4.93 12.84 -31.05
C LYS A 188 -3.53 12.40 -30.58
N LEU A 189 -2.62 13.33 -30.28
CA LEU A 189 -1.31 12.99 -29.72
C LEU A 189 -1.38 12.45 -28.29
N GLU A 190 -2.30 12.95 -27.45
CA GLU A 190 -2.54 12.39 -26.11
C GLU A 190 -3.05 10.94 -26.20
N ASN A 191 -3.89 10.64 -27.20
CA ASN A 191 -4.34 9.28 -27.49
C ASN A 191 -3.23 8.40 -28.10
N GLU A 192 -2.39 8.92 -28.99
CA GLU A 192 -1.19 8.22 -29.51
C GLU A 192 -0.24 7.86 -28.37
N PHE A 193 0.03 8.81 -27.47
CA PHE A 193 0.86 8.64 -26.28
C PHE A 193 0.28 7.55 -25.35
N ARG A 194 -1.02 7.61 -25.03
CA ARG A 194 -1.70 6.55 -24.25
C ARG A 194 -1.59 5.18 -24.95
N ARG A 195 -1.80 5.11 -26.27
CA ARG A 195 -1.78 3.84 -27.01
C ARG A 195 -0.38 3.25 -27.10
N LEU A 196 0.66 4.04 -27.39
CA LEU A 196 2.06 3.61 -27.38
C LEU A 196 2.51 3.10 -26.00
N LEU A 197 1.97 3.67 -24.91
CA LEU A 197 2.18 3.13 -23.57
C LEU A 197 1.45 1.79 -23.40
N MET A 198 0.17 1.68 -23.75
CA MET A 198 -0.62 0.45 -23.57
C MET A 198 -0.17 -0.73 -24.45
N GLU A 199 0.16 -0.50 -25.73
CA GLU A 199 0.59 -1.54 -26.68
C GLU A 199 1.93 -2.19 -26.31
N HIS A 200 2.75 -1.50 -25.52
CA HIS A 200 4.08 -1.95 -25.12
C HIS A 200 4.25 -2.15 -23.61
N SER A 201 3.23 -1.86 -22.79
CA SER A 201 3.22 -2.20 -21.36
C SER A 201 2.74 -3.63 -21.17
N VAL A 202 3.66 -4.50 -20.75
CA VAL A 202 3.35 -5.89 -20.35
C VAL A 202 3.55 -6.00 -18.83
N PRO A 203 2.63 -6.65 -18.09
CA PRO A 203 2.85 -6.97 -16.68
C PRO A 203 4.06 -7.89 -16.51
N ILE A 204 4.91 -7.62 -15.51
CA ILE A 204 6.10 -8.43 -15.25
C ILE A 204 5.71 -9.55 -14.26
N PRO A 205 5.72 -10.83 -14.66
CA PRO A 205 5.42 -11.93 -13.75
C PRO A 205 6.57 -12.18 -12.78
N MET A 206 6.25 -12.64 -11.57
CA MET A 206 7.27 -13.19 -10.67
C MET A 206 7.63 -14.60 -11.13
N SER A 207 8.78 -14.74 -11.80
CA SER A 207 9.34 -16.04 -12.19
C SER A 207 9.50 -16.96 -10.98
N SER A 208 8.90 -18.15 -11.04
CA SER A 208 8.93 -19.12 -9.94
C SER A 208 10.30 -19.81 -9.84
N SER A 209 11.12 -19.29 -8.91
CA SER A 209 12.49 -19.70 -8.58
C SER A 209 13.57 -19.17 -9.53
N PRO A 210 14.70 -18.66 -9.00
CA PRO A 210 15.93 -18.52 -9.77
C PRO A 210 16.53 -19.92 -10.01
N SER A 211 16.88 -20.23 -11.25
CA SER A 211 17.83 -21.30 -11.57
C SER A 211 19.24 -20.89 -11.11
N LEU A 212 20.06 -21.87 -10.74
CA LEU A 212 21.44 -21.62 -10.30
C LEU A 212 22.28 -21.00 -11.43
N GLY A 213 22.90 -19.84 -11.17
CA GLY A 213 24.12 -19.43 -11.86
C GLY A 213 23.99 -18.49 -13.07
N GLU A 214 22.86 -17.81 -13.29
CA GLU A 214 22.85 -16.69 -14.24
C GLU A 214 23.42 -15.40 -13.63
N GLN A 215 24.16 -14.66 -14.46
CA GLN A 215 24.83 -13.40 -14.11
C GLN A 215 23.83 -12.31 -13.71
N ALA A 216 24.32 -11.16 -13.24
CA ALA A 216 23.50 -9.97 -13.03
C ALA A 216 23.00 -9.36 -14.36
N CYS A 217 22.08 -10.04 -15.04
CA CYS A 217 21.42 -9.57 -16.24
C CYS A 217 20.65 -8.29 -15.94
N ILE A 218 21.06 -7.20 -16.58
CA ILE A 218 20.32 -5.93 -16.58
C ILE A 218 18.92 -6.25 -17.12
N ALA A 219 17.90 -6.07 -16.27
CA ALA A 219 16.51 -6.30 -16.68
C ALA A 219 16.22 -5.47 -17.94
N PRO A 220 15.70 -6.09 -19.02
CA PRO A 220 15.46 -5.38 -20.28
C PRO A 220 14.49 -4.22 -20.03
N SER A 221 14.72 -3.09 -20.71
CA SER A 221 13.89 -1.91 -20.52
C SER A 221 12.41 -2.25 -20.75
N PRO A 222 11.50 -1.84 -19.84
CA PRO A 222 10.09 -2.19 -19.92
C PRO A 222 9.34 -1.48 -21.06
N LEU A 223 10.02 -0.65 -21.86
CA LEU A 223 9.59 -0.18 -23.19
C LEU A 223 10.78 -0.21 -24.16
N PRO A 224 10.59 -0.56 -25.45
CA PRO A 224 11.66 -0.48 -26.44
C PRO A 224 12.18 0.96 -26.61
N VAL A 225 13.50 1.13 -26.84
CA VAL A 225 14.14 2.46 -27.00
C VAL A 225 13.49 3.30 -28.10
N THR A 226 13.06 2.67 -29.19
CA THR A 226 12.32 3.34 -30.29
C THR A 226 10.94 3.86 -29.87
N VAL A 227 10.29 3.23 -28.89
CA VAL A 227 9.02 3.70 -28.30
C VAL A 227 9.30 4.85 -27.34
N ILE A 228 10.33 4.75 -26.49
CA ILE A 228 10.77 5.84 -25.60
C ILE A 228 11.09 7.10 -26.42
N GLN A 229 11.79 6.98 -27.54
CA GLN A 229 12.07 8.11 -28.45
C GLN A 229 10.79 8.73 -29.05
N LYS A 230 9.78 7.92 -29.43
CA LYS A 230 8.47 8.43 -29.87
C LYS A 230 7.73 9.17 -28.73
N LEU A 231 7.74 8.61 -27.52
CA LEU A 231 7.12 9.22 -26.34
C LEU A 231 7.80 10.56 -25.97
N GLN A 232 9.14 10.62 -25.97
CA GLN A 232 9.91 11.87 -25.80
C GLN A 232 9.55 12.92 -26.86
N ALA A 233 9.42 12.51 -28.13
CA ALA A 233 9.06 13.40 -29.23
C ALA A 233 7.63 13.96 -29.08
N ILE A 234 6.67 13.15 -28.63
CA ILE A 234 5.29 13.60 -28.34
C ILE A 234 5.29 14.54 -27.12
N LEU A 235 5.97 14.18 -26.03
CA LEU A 235 6.08 14.99 -24.82
C LEU A 235 6.63 16.39 -25.11
N GLY A 236 7.74 16.51 -25.85
CA GLY A 236 8.32 17.81 -26.20
C GLY A 236 7.38 18.74 -26.97
N ARG A 237 6.39 18.18 -27.69
CA ARG A 237 5.40 18.93 -28.47
C ARG A 237 4.16 19.27 -27.63
N LEU A 238 3.72 18.37 -26.73
CA LEU A 238 2.65 18.65 -25.78
C LEU A 238 3.08 19.66 -24.69
N ILE A 239 4.35 19.68 -24.30
CA ILE A 239 4.94 20.68 -23.38
C ILE A 239 4.92 22.09 -24.00
N ALA A 240 5.28 22.23 -25.27
CA ALA A 240 5.21 23.52 -25.98
C ALA A 240 3.78 24.12 -25.98
N ASN A 241 2.77 23.26 -25.94
CA ASN A 241 1.35 23.61 -25.86
C ASN A 241 0.79 23.63 -24.41
N LYS A 242 1.65 23.67 -23.38
CA LYS A 242 1.30 23.69 -21.94
C LYS A 242 0.44 22.51 -21.46
N ARG A 243 0.50 21.34 -22.12
CA ARG A 243 -0.32 20.15 -21.79
C ARG A 243 0.38 19.08 -20.95
N LEU A 244 1.47 19.42 -20.26
CA LEU A 244 2.32 18.47 -19.52
C LEU A 244 1.53 17.67 -18.46
N ASP A 245 0.64 18.30 -17.70
CA ASP A 245 -0.11 17.64 -16.62
C ASP A 245 -1.05 16.53 -17.12
N ARG A 246 -1.61 16.68 -18.33
CA ARG A 246 -2.38 15.60 -18.98
C ARG A 246 -1.48 14.42 -19.35
N CYS A 247 -0.30 14.69 -19.92
CA CYS A 247 0.69 13.67 -20.28
C CYS A 247 1.15 12.88 -19.04
N ILE A 248 1.45 13.59 -17.96
CA ILE A 248 1.81 13.00 -16.65
C ILE A 248 0.66 12.13 -16.13
N SER A 249 -0.58 12.61 -16.19
CA SER A 249 -1.75 11.87 -15.70
C SER A 249 -1.97 10.57 -16.48
N ILE A 250 -1.89 10.63 -17.82
CA ILE A 250 -1.99 9.46 -18.71
C ILE A 250 -0.84 8.47 -18.46
N TYR A 251 0.39 8.96 -18.31
CA TYR A 251 1.56 8.12 -18.05
C TYR A 251 1.44 7.38 -16.70
N VAL A 252 1.09 8.12 -15.63
CA VAL A 252 0.91 7.57 -14.29
C VAL A 252 -0.23 6.56 -14.26
N GLU A 253 -1.37 6.83 -14.92
CA GLU A 253 -2.52 5.92 -15.03
C GLU A 253 -2.12 4.58 -15.68
N VAL A 254 -1.51 4.61 -16.86
CA VAL A 254 -1.18 3.39 -17.61
C VAL A 254 -0.10 2.58 -16.90
N ARG A 255 0.97 3.24 -16.41
CA ARG A 255 2.06 2.54 -15.72
C ARG A 255 1.65 2.01 -14.34
N SER A 256 0.90 2.77 -13.54
CA SER A 256 0.43 2.27 -12.24
C SER A 256 -0.55 1.11 -12.40
N SER A 257 -1.36 1.10 -13.47
CA SER A 257 -2.21 -0.04 -13.82
C SER A 257 -1.39 -1.29 -14.18
N ASN A 258 -0.33 -1.15 -15.01
CA ASN A 258 0.55 -2.26 -15.39
C ASN A 258 1.28 -2.88 -14.18
N VAL A 259 1.81 -2.05 -13.28
CA VAL A 259 2.48 -2.51 -12.06
C VAL A 259 1.48 -3.15 -11.10
N ARG A 260 0.28 -2.58 -10.95
CA ARG A 260 -0.80 -3.13 -10.11
C ARG A 260 -1.31 -4.47 -10.63
N ALA A 261 -1.45 -4.65 -11.94
CA ALA A 261 -1.74 -5.96 -12.54
C ALA A 261 -0.62 -6.99 -12.28
N SER A 262 0.64 -6.56 -12.33
CA SER A 262 1.81 -7.41 -11.98
C SER A 262 1.80 -7.85 -10.51
N LEU A 263 1.31 -6.99 -9.61
CA LEU A 263 1.17 -7.27 -8.18
C LEU A 263 -0.08 -8.10 -7.84
N GLN A 264 -1.21 -7.89 -8.51
CA GLN A 264 -2.43 -8.66 -8.32
C GLN A 264 -2.26 -10.15 -8.66
N ALA A 265 -1.35 -10.48 -9.58
CA ALA A 265 -0.96 -11.87 -9.87
C ALA A 265 -0.27 -12.61 -8.71
N LEU A 266 0.04 -11.93 -7.58
CA LEU A 266 0.76 -12.48 -6.44
C LEU A 266 -0.12 -12.91 -5.26
N ASP A 267 -1.46 -12.91 -5.40
CA ASP A 267 -2.39 -13.34 -4.32
C ASP A 267 -2.15 -12.54 -3.01
N LEU A 268 -2.47 -11.24 -3.07
CA LEU A 268 -2.09 -10.25 -2.06
C LEU A 268 -3.13 -10.04 -0.94
N ASP A 269 -4.23 -10.79 -0.93
CA ASP A 269 -5.33 -10.70 0.04
C ASP A 269 -4.84 -10.76 1.51
N TYR A 270 -3.71 -11.44 1.76
CA TYR A 270 -3.09 -11.51 3.08
C TYR A 270 -2.56 -10.15 3.60
N LEU A 271 -2.42 -9.13 2.75
CA LEU A 271 -2.02 -7.77 3.17
C LEU A 271 -3.14 -7.03 3.93
N GLU A 272 -4.40 -7.42 3.73
CA GLU A 272 -5.57 -6.74 4.33
C GLU A 272 -5.99 -7.34 5.69
N ILE A 273 -5.27 -8.36 6.18
CA ILE A 273 -5.54 -9.06 7.46
C ILE A 273 -5.59 -8.07 8.63
N SER A 274 -6.70 -8.11 9.39
CA SER A 274 -6.89 -7.25 10.55
C SER A 274 -6.03 -7.68 11.74
N VAL A 275 -5.76 -6.72 12.65
CA VAL A 275 -5.05 -7.00 13.91
C VAL A 275 -5.81 -8.02 14.77
N SER A 276 -7.14 -8.09 14.66
CA SER A 276 -7.98 -9.14 15.28
C SER A 276 -7.61 -10.54 14.77
N GLU A 277 -7.70 -10.76 13.46
CA GLU A 277 -7.41 -12.06 12.82
C GLU A 277 -5.94 -12.46 13.03
N PHE A 278 -5.02 -11.48 13.04
CA PHE A 278 -3.61 -11.71 13.34
C PHE A 278 -3.38 -12.36 14.73
N ASN A 279 -4.24 -12.10 15.72
CA ASN A 279 -4.07 -12.68 17.06
C ASN A 279 -4.60 -14.13 17.16
N ASP A 280 -5.47 -14.57 16.24
CA ASP A 280 -6.09 -15.91 16.26
C ASP A 280 -5.44 -16.90 15.25
N VAL A 281 -4.83 -16.41 14.17
CA VAL A 281 -4.34 -17.23 13.06
C VAL A 281 -2.92 -17.79 13.29
N GLN A 282 -2.78 -19.11 13.35
CA GLN A 282 -1.49 -19.78 13.58
C GLN A 282 -0.57 -19.87 12.34
N SER A 283 -1.05 -19.56 11.13
CA SER A 283 -0.28 -19.70 9.86
C SER A 283 0.55 -18.48 9.45
N ILE A 284 0.62 -17.45 10.30
CA ILE A 284 1.18 -16.12 9.97
C ILE A 284 2.66 -16.13 9.53
N GLU A 285 3.47 -17.08 10.00
CA GLU A 285 4.87 -17.19 9.56
C GLU A 285 4.97 -17.40 8.03
N GLY A 286 4.00 -18.09 7.43
CA GLY A 286 3.88 -18.23 5.98
C GLY A 286 3.54 -16.93 5.26
N TYR A 287 2.72 -16.05 5.87
CA TYR A 287 2.39 -14.74 5.31
C TYR A 287 3.56 -13.75 5.41
N ILE A 288 4.35 -13.78 6.49
CA ILE A 288 5.55 -12.94 6.60
C ILE A 288 6.63 -13.41 5.60
N ALA A 289 6.77 -14.72 5.40
CA ALA A 289 7.67 -15.29 4.38
C ALA A 289 7.22 -14.99 2.93
N LYS A 290 5.90 -14.97 2.65
CA LYS A 290 5.34 -14.42 1.38
C LYS A 290 5.66 -12.93 1.25
N TRP A 291 5.31 -12.14 2.26
CA TRP A 291 5.48 -10.67 2.29
C TRP A 291 6.91 -10.24 1.97
N GLY A 292 7.93 -10.85 2.60
CA GLY A 292 9.33 -10.52 2.34
C GLY A 292 9.74 -10.75 0.87
N LYS A 293 9.29 -11.86 0.27
CA LYS A 293 9.54 -12.18 -1.15
C LYS A 293 8.79 -11.24 -2.10
N HIS A 294 7.52 -10.97 -1.82
CA HIS A 294 6.67 -10.11 -2.65
C HIS A 294 7.15 -8.65 -2.61
N LEU A 295 7.57 -8.16 -1.44
CA LEU A 295 8.18 -6.84 -1.28
C LEU A 295 9.55 -6.75 -1.97
N GLU A 296 10.40 -7.78 -1.86
CA GLU A 296 11.68 -7.81 -2.59
C GLU A 296 11.47 -7.77 -4.11
N PHE A 297 10.49 -8.53 -4.62
CA PHE A 297 10.14 -8.51 -6.05
C PHE A 297 9.61 -7.14 -6.50
N ALA A 298 8.68 -6.56 -5.74
CA ALA A 298 8.12 -5.25 -6.03
C ALA A 298 9.23 -4.17 -6.08
N VAL A 299 10.14 -4.16 -5.11
CA VAL A 299 11.24 -3.19 -5.04
C VAL A 299 12.29 -3.41 -6.13
N LYS A 300 12.82 -4.63 -6.30
CA LYS A 300 13.98 -4.89 -7.18
C LYS A 300 13.66 -5.10 -8.65
N HIS A 301 12.42 -5.43 -8.99
CA HIS A 301 12.03 -5.69 -10.38
C HIS A 301 10.98 -4.71 -10.89
N LEU A 302 9.89 -4.46 -10.14
CA LEU A 302 8.84 -3.56 -10.62
C LEU A 302 9.23 -2.08 -10.47
N PHE A 303 9.49 -1.62 -9.25
CA PHE A 303 9.80 -0.21 -8.98
C PHE A 303 11.17 0.20 -9.54
N GLU A 304 12.14 -0.72 -9.57
CA GLU A 304 13.42 -0.51 -10.28
C GLU A 304 13.23 -0.23 -11.78
N ALA A 305 12.31 -0.95 -12.44
CA ALA A 305 12.03 -0.78 -13.86
C ALA A 305 11.26 0.53 -14.13
N GLU A 306 10.26 0.86 -13.31
CA GLU A 306 9.55 2.15 -13.42
C GLU A 306 10.44 3.36 -13.08
N PHE A 307 11.37 3.24 -12.13
CA PHE A 307 12.30 4.32 -11.78
C PHE A 307 13.19 4.70 -12.97
N LYS A 308 13.77 3.69 -13.63
CA LYS A 308 14.52 3.85 -14.88
C LYS A 308 13.63 4.40 -15.99
N LEU A 309 12.45 3.83 -16.22
CA LEU A 309 11.57 4.28 -17.30
C LEU A 309 11.08 5.72 -17.12
N CYS A 310 10.75 6.13 -15.89
CA CYS A 310 10.41 7.52 -15.58
C CYS A 310 11.57 8.47 -15.93
N ASN A 311 12.79 8.15 -15.53
CA ASN A 311 13.98 8.91 -15.92
C ASN A 311 14.12 8.97 -17.45
N ASP A 312 14.05 7.83 -18.15
CA ASP A 312 14.31 7.75 -19.59
C ASP A 312 13.23 8.45 -20.44
N VAL A 313 11.97 8.43 -20.00
CA VAL A 313 10.86 9.10 -20.70
C VAL A 313 10.84 10.62 -20.46
N PHE A 314 11.22 11.07 -19.25
CA PHE A 314 11.11 12.49 -18.84
C PHE A 314 12.46 13.22 -18.68
N GLU A 315 13.59 12.58 -19.03
CA GLU A 315 14.99 13.06 -18.94
C GLU A 315 15.16 14.57 -19.18
N ARG A 316 14.57 15.08 -20.26
CA ARG A 316 14.75 16.46 -20.76
C ARG A 316 13.91 17.52 -20.04
N ILE A 317 13.09 17.13 -19.07
CA ILE A 317 12.03 17.96 -18.48
C ILE A 317 12.38 18.43 -17.06
N GLY A 318 13.23 17.68 -16.34
CA GLY A 318 13.71 18.02 -15.00
C GLY A 318 13.43 16.94 -13.96
N LEU A 319 14.25 16.91 -12.91
CA LEU A 319 14.29 15.81 -11.93
C LEU A 319 12.99 15.70 -11.12
N ASP A 320 12.41 16.83 -10.70
CA ASP A 320 11.20 16.87 -9.89
C ASP A 320 9.98 16.28 -10.61
N VAL A 321 9.90 16.45 -11.93
CA VAL A 321 8.78 15.97 -12.75
C VAL A 321 8.77 14.44 -12.82
N TRP A 322 9.92 13.82 -13.10
CA TRP A 322 9.98 12.36 -13.25
C TRP A 322 9.95 11.64 -11.91
N MET A 323 10.58 12.19 -10.86
CA MET A 323 10.42 11.70 -9.49
C MET A 323 8.97 11.85 -8.99
N GLY A 324 8.27 12.92 -9.38
CA GLY A 324 6.85 13.12 -9.11
C GLY A 324 5.95 12.10 -9.82
N CYS A 325 6.29 11.70 -11.05
CA CYS A 325 5.61 10.62 -11.76
C CYS A 325 5.85 9.26 -11.08
N PHE A 326 7.11 8.94 -10.78
CA PHE A 326 7.51 7.71 -10.09
C PHE A 326 6.79 7.55 -8.74
N ALA A 327 6.81 8.58 -7.89
CA ALA A 327 6.15 8.56 -6.58
C ALA A 327 4.65 8.24 -6.71
N LYS A 328 3.94 8.90 -7.65
CA LYS A 328 2.51 8.65 -7.91
C LYS A 328 2.26 7.22 -8.40
N ILE A 329 3.11 6.68 -9.29
CA ILE A 329 2.99 5.31 -9.80
C ILE A 329 3.14 4.30 -8.67
N VAL A 330 4.17 4.42 -7.82
CA VAL A 330 4.42 3.45 -6.74
C VAL A 330 3.34 3.50 -5.66
N THR A 331 2.85 4.70 -5.30
CA THR A 331 1.71 4.85 -4.39
C THR A 331 0.44 4.20 -4.95
N GLN A 332 0.10 4.46 -6.23
CA GLN A 332 -1.06 3.85 -6.91
C GLN A 332 -0.89 2.34 -7.20
N ALA A 333 0.33 1.83 -7.22
CA ALA A 333 0.62 0.40 -7.36
C ALA A 333 0.40 -0.40 -6.06
N GLY A 334 0.44 0.26 -4.90
CA GLY A 334 0.09 -0.36 -3.61
C GLY A 334 1.24 -0.59 -2.63
N ILE A 335 2.39 0.11 -2.73
CA ILE A 335 3.47 0.02 -1.72
C ILE A 335 2.96 0.25 -0.28
N LEU A 336 1.95 1.09 -0.11
CA LEU A 336 1.37 1.42 1.18
C LEU A 336 0.74 0.19 1.87
N ALA A 337 0.19 -0.77 1.11
CA ALA A 337 -0.36 -2.01 1.67
C ALA A 337 0.74 -2.89 2.28
N PHE A 338 1.91 -3.00 1.61
CA PHE A 338 3.06 -3.72 2.16
C PHE A 338 3.57 -3.10 3.47
N LEU A 339 3.63 -1.76 3.54
CA LEU A 339 4.05 -1.06 4.76
C LEU A 339 2.99 -1.16 5.87
N GLN A 340 1.70 -1.10 5.52
CA GLN A 340 0.59 -1.22 6.48
C GLN A 340 0.47 -2.65 7.05
N PHE A 341 0.70 -3.70 6.27
CA PHE A 341 0.81 -5.08 6.78
C PHE A 341 1.96 -5.22 7.81
N GLY A 342 3.12 -4.65 7.51
CA GLY A 342 4.23 -4.60 8.48
C GLY A 342 3.81 -3.91 9.78
N LYS A 343 2.99 -2.86 9.69
CA LYS A 343 2.48 -2.10 10.84
C LYS A 343 1.42 -2.88 11.63
N THR A 344 0.47 -3.58 11.00
CA THR A 344 -0.49 -4.43 11.74
C THR A 344 0.21 -5.55 12.51
N VAL A 345 1.32 -6.10 11.98
CA VAL A 345 2.18 -7.01 12.74
C VAL A 345 2.76 -6.32 13.99
N THR A 346 3.23 -5.07 13.90
CA THR A 346 3.73 -4.33 15.09
C THR A 346 2.65 -4.01 16.12
N GLU A 347 1.40 -3.85 15.69
CA GLU A 347 0.25 -3.48 16.53
C GLU A 347 -0.49 -4.69 17.14
N SER A 348 -0.09 -5.91 16.75
CA SER A 348 -0.55 -7.18 17.35
C SER A 348 -0.13 -7.36 18.83
N LYS A 349 -0.69 -8.36 19.52
CA LYS A 349 -0.39 -8.64 20.92
C LYS A 349 1.10 -8.95 21.16
N ASN A 350 1.69 -8.33 22.19
CA ASN A 350 3.04 -8.68 22.63
C ASN A 350 3.08 -10.11 23.20
N ASP A 351 3.82 -10.98 22.52
CA ASP A 351 4.23 -12.31 22.96
C ASP A 351 5.64 -12.62 22.39
N PRO A 352 6.35 -13.66 22.86
CA PRO A 352 7.73 -13.89 22.42
C PRO A 352 7.83 -14.40 20.97
N ILE A 353 6.77 -14.99 20.41
CA ILE A 353 6.75 -15.43 19.01
C ILE A 353 6.65 -14.20 18.08
N LYS A 354 5.94 -13.15 18.50
CA LYS A 354 5.93 -11.84 17.82
C LYS A 354 7.35 -11.26 17.66
N LEU A 355 8.25 -11.42 18.63
CA LEU A 355 9.63 -10.93 18.49
C LEU A 355 10.34 -11.57 17.28
N LEU A 356 10.22 -12.90 17.11
CA LEU A 356 10.81 -13.61 15.96
C LEU A 356 10.21 -13.09 14.63
N LYS A 357 8.88 -12.98 14.56
CA LYS A 357 8.15 -12.40 13.42
C LYS A 357 8.61 -10.98 13.08
N LEU A 358 8.91 -10.16 14.09
CA LEU A 358 9.44 -8.81 13.90
C LEU A 358 10.91 -8.81 13.42
N LEU A 359 11.73 -9.78 13.84
CA LEU A 359 13.08 -9.96 13.30
C LEU A 359 13.03 -10.39 11.82
N ASP A 360 12.10 -11.26 11.41
CA ASP A 360 11.92 -11.65 10.00
C ASP A 360 11.53 -10.44 9.12
N ILE A 361 10.65 -9.57 9.64
CA ILE A 361 10.28 -8.30 9.00
C ILE A 361 11.49 -7.36 8.92
N PHE A 362 12.22 -7.17 10.03
CA PHE A 362 13.41 -6.32 10.06
C PHE A 362 14.50 -6.80 9.09
N ALA A 363 14.74 -8.10 9.02
CA ALA A 363 15.68 -8.70 8.08
C ALA A 363 15.32 -8.40 6.62
N SER A 364 14.04 -8.55 6.27
CA SER A 364 13.51 -8.24 4.94
C SER A 364 13.68 -6.76 4.59
N LEU A 365 13.35 -5.84 5.50
CA LEU A 365 13.53 -4.40 5.31
C LEU A 365 15.02 -4.01 5.22
N ASN A 366 15.88 -4.59 6.05
CA ASN A 366 17.31 -4.34 6.06
C ASN A 366 17.99 -4.86 4.78
N LYS A 367 17.56 -6.00 4.23
CA LYS A 367 17.99 -6.54 2.93
C LYS A 367 17.69 -5.58 1.76
N LEU A 368 16.60 -4.82 1.85
CA LEU A 368 16.15 -3.87 0.82
C LEU A 368 16.57 -2.41 1.09
N ARG A 369 17.28 -2.14 2.19
CA ARG A 369 17.60 -0.79 2.68
C ARG A 369 18.29 0.11 1.65
N LEU A 370 19.21 -0.44 0.86
CA LEU A 370 19.93 0.34 -0.16
C LEU A 370 19.02 0.69 -1.36
N ASP A 371 18.15 -0.24 -1.76
CA ASP A 371 17.17 -0.02 -2.83
C ASP A 371 16.10 0.99 -2.39
N PHE A 372 15.58 0.88 -1.17
CA PHE A 372 14.66 1.87 -0.60
C PHE A 372 15.27 3.28 -0.57
N ASN A 373 16.52 3.42 -0.11
CA ASN A 373 17.22 4.71 -0.06
C ASN A 373 17.45 5.31 -1.46
N ARG A 374 17.72 4.47 -2.46
CA ARG A 374 17.99 4.89 -3.84
C ARG A 374 16.72 5.27 -4.59
N LEU A 375 15.68 4.44 -4.51
CA LEU A 375 14.40 4.63 -5.22
C LEU A 375 13.56 5.74 -4.58
N PHE A 376 13.43 5.73 -3.24
CA PHE A 376 12.51 6.62 -2.52
C PHE A 376 13.20 7.82 -1.86
N GLY A 377 14.49 8.04 -2.08
CA GLY A 377 15.27 9.11 -1.44
C GLY A 377 14.88 10.53 -1.84
N GLY A 378 14.25 10.73 -3.01
CA GLY A 378 13.82 12.05 -3.48
C GLY A 378 12.59 12.60 -2.75
N ALA A 379 12.47 13.94 -2.70
CA ALA A 379 11.43 14.65 -1.94
C ALA A 379 9.99 14.26 -2.31
N ALA A 380 9.74 13.88 -3.57
CA ALA A 380 8.43 13.40 -4.03
C ALA A 380 7.96 12.12 -3.32
N CYS A 381 8.86 11.32 -2.75
CA CYS A 381 8.57 10.07 -2.05
C CYS A 381 8.51 10.22 -0.50
N LEU A 382 8.41 11.45 0.02
CA LEU A 382 8.48 11.74 1.46
C LEU A 382 7.45 10.96 2.31
N GLU A 383 6.26 10.69 1.78
CA GLU A 383 5.25 9.84 2.45
C GLU A 383 5.77 8.40 2.64
N ILE A 384 6.28 7.77 1.58
CA ILE A 384 6.85 6.42 1.60
C ILE A 384 8.06 6.38 2.55
N GLN A 385 8.93 7.40 2.54
CA GLN A 385 10.04 7.51 3.48
C GLN A 385 9.56 7.57 4.94
N ASN A 386 8.55 8.39 5.23
CA ASN A 386 8.02 8.58 6.57
C ASN A 386 7.37 7.30 7.10
N LEU A 387 6.56 6.62 6.29
CA LEU A 387 5.93 5.35 6.66
C LEU A 387 6.94 4.21 6.81
N THR A 388 7.95 4.13 5.93
CA THR A 388 9.04 3.15 6.06
C THR A 388 9.84 3.38 7.34
N ARG A 389 10.10 4.66 7.70
CA ARG A 389 10.79 5.02 8.94
C ARG A 389 9.96 4.74 10.20
N ASP A 390 8.66 5.02 10.18
CA ASP A 390 7.74 4.69 11.28
C ASP A 390 7.62 3.17 11.47
N LEU A 391 7.53 2.39 10.38
CA LEU A 391 7.55 0.92 10.42
C LEU A 391 8.86 0.38 11.01
N ILE A 392 10.02 0.79 10.48
CA ILE A 392 11.32 0.37 11.01
C ILE A 392 11.45 0.75 12.50
N LYS A 393 10.93 1.91 12.91
CA LYS A 393 10.89 2.31 14.31
C LYS A 393 10.05 1.36 15.17
N ARG A 394 8.78 1.14 14.80
CA ARG A 394 7.85 0.24 15.54
C ARG A 394 8.39 -1.19 15.64
N VAL A 395 9.00 -1.70 14.57
CA VAL A 395 9.60 -3.04 14.56
C VAL A 395 10.77 -3.13 15.55
N ILE A 396 11.67 -2.15 15.55
CA ILE A 396 12.85 -2.14 16.43
C ILE A 396 12.49 -1.85 17.89
N ASP A 397 11.59 -0.90 18.15
CA ASP A 397 11.07 -0.62 19.50
C ASP A 397 10.34 -1.87 20.04
N GLY A 398 9.47 -2.51 19.26
CA GLY A 398 8.74 -3.72 19.67
C GLY A 398 9.62 -4.96 19.88
N VAL A 399 10.68 -5.14 19.09
CA VAL A 399 11.71 -6.18 19.34
C VAL A 399 12.39 -5.92 20.68
N ALA A 400 12.78 -4.68 20.96
CA ALA A 400 13.45 -4.34 22.21
C ALA A 400 12.52 -4.50 23.42
N GLU A 401 11.29 -3.99 23.36
CA GLU A 401 10.29 -4.13 24.43
C GLU A 401 10.07 -5.60 24.81
N ILE A 402 9.75 -6.45 23.84
CA ILE A 402 9.50 -7.88 24.09
C ILE A 402 10.77 -8.59 24.60
N PHE A 403 11.96 -8.21 24.13
CA PHE A 403 13.22 -8.81 24.58
C PHE A 403 13.51 -8.53 26.07
N TRP A 404 13.39 -7.27 26.50
CA TRP A 404 13.68 -6.90 27.90
C TRP A 404 12.53 -7.26 28.87
N GLU A 405 11.27 -7.29 28.41
CA GLU A 405 10.14 -7.70 29.27
C GLU A 405 10.14 -9.22 29.54
N LEU A 406 10.66 -10.04 28.62
CA LEU A 406 10.59 -11.50 28.69
C LEU A 406 11.20 -12.08 29.98
N LEU A 407 12.32 -11.53 30.46
CA LEU A 407 12.96 -12.02 31.69
C LEU A 407 12.02 -11.89 32.90
N VAL A 408 11.43 -10.70 33.07
CA VAL A 408 10.46 -10.43 34.14
C VAL A 408 9.22 -11.32 34.00
N GLN A 409 8.72 -11.50 32.78
CA GLN A 409 7.58 -12.39 32.53
C GLN A 409 7.87 -13.86 32.87
N VAL A 410 9.09 -14.35 32.67
CA VAL A 410 9.53 -15.70 33.07
C VAL A 410 9.69 -15.80 34.59
N GLU A 411 10.30 -14.82 35.25
CA GLU A 411 10.45 -14.81 36.72
C GLU A 411 9.09 -14.79 37.44
N LEU A 412 8.11 -14.04 36.92
CA LEU A 412 6.75 -14.01 37.47
C LEU A 412 6.04 -15.37 37.44
N GLN A 413 6.40 -16.29 36.53
CA GLN A 413 5.78 -17.62 36.49
C GLN A 413 6.14 -18.50 37.70
N ARG A 414 7.16 -18.14 38.49
CA ARG A 414 7.59 -18.84 39.71
C ARG A 414 6.47 -19.01 40.74
N GLN A 415 5.48 -18.12 40.72
CA GLN A 415 4.34 -18.14 41.66
C GLN A 415 3.25 -19.17 41.27
N ASN A 416 3.30 -19.73 40.06
CA ASN A 416 2.37 -20.78 39.64
C ASN A 416 2.71 -22.11 40.34
N SER A 417 1.69 -22.93 40.64
CA SER A 417 1.90 -24.28 41.14
C SER A 417 2.51 -25.21 40.07
N PRO A 418 3.36 -26.18 40.47
CA PRO A 418 3.99 -27.09 39.54
C PRO A 418 3.03 -28.20 39.04
N PRO A 419 3.35 -28.90 37.93
CA PRO A 419 2.50 -29.95 37.37
C PRO A 419 2.26 -31.12 38.33
N LEU A 420 0.99 -31.45 38.59
CA LEU A 420 0.58 -32.51 39.52
C LEU A 420 0.98 -33.94 39.07
N ASP A 421 1.39 -34.09 37.80
CA ASP A 421 1.91 -35.33 37.19
C ASP A 421 3.45 -35.41 37.17
N GLY A 422 4.15 -34.38 37.68
CA GLY A 422 5.61 -34.32 37.66
C GLY A 422 6.22 -34.16 36.26
N ALA A 423 5.42 -33.81 35.25
CA ALA A 423 5.90 -33.57 33.89
C ALA A 423 6.76 -32.29 33.79
N VAL A 424 7.53 -32.19 32.70
CA VAL A 424 8.25 -30.95 32.34
C VAL A 424 7.22 -29.84 32.04
N PRO A 425 7.26 -28.68 32.73
CA PRO A 425 6.35 -27.57 32.44
C PRO A 425 6.62 -26.99 31.05
N ARG A 426 5.55 -26.70 30.28
CA ARG A 426 5.66 -26.17 28.91
C ARG A 426 6.52 -24.90 28.79
N LEU A 427 6.58 -24.08 29.86
CA LEU A 427 7.43 -22.90 29.92
C LEU A 427 8.92 -23.24 29.80
N VAL A 428 9.36 -24.35 30.41
CA VAL A 428 10.77 -24.77 30.40
C VAL A 428 11.19 -25.07 28.97
N SER A 429 10.49 -25.98 28.30
CA SER A 429 10.76 -26.32 26.89
C SER A 429 10.69 -25.10 25.99
N PHE A 430 9.64 -24.29 26.13
CA PHE A 430 9.47 -23.06 25.34
C PHE A 430 10.66 -22.11 25.51
N ILE A 431 11.09 -21.79 26.73
CA ILE A 431 12.18 -20.82 26.95
C ILE A 431 13.54 -21.38 26.53
N ILE A 432 13.81 -22.69 26.69
CA ILE A 432 15.07 -23.29 26.22
C ILE A 432 15.12 -23.31 24.69
N ASP A 433 14.08 -23.82 24.03
CA ASP A 433 14.02 -23.90 22.56
C ASP A 433 14.02 -22.49 21.93
N TYR A 434 13.35 -21.52 22.57
CA TYR A 434 13.37 -20.11 22.18
C TYR A 434 14.74 -19.44 22.37
N SER A 435 15.41 -19.67 23.51
CA SER A 435 16.77 -19.15 23.77
C SER A 435 17.78 -19.71 22.77
N ASN A 436 17.66 -21.00 22.43
CA ASN A 436 18.42 -21.63 21.37
C ASN A 436 18.14 -20.98 20.01
N LYS A 437 16.87 -20.69 19.68
CA LYS A 437 16.50 -19.99 18.44
C LYS A 437 17.03 -18.55 18.39
N LEU A 438 17.04 -17.80 19.50
CA LEU A 438 17.59 -16.44 19.54
C LEU A 438 19.12 -16.37 19.33
N LEU A 439 19.88 -17.39 19.76
CA LEU A 439 21.34 -17.45 19.56
C LEU A 439 21.77 -18.19 18.28
N SER A 440 20.81 -18.71 17.50
CA SER A 440 21.06 -19.27 16.16
C SER A 440 21.79 -18.28 15.24
N ASP A 441 22.49 -18.81 14.22
CA ASP A 441 23.19 -17.98 13.24
C ASP A 441 22.24 -17.14 12.39
N ASP A 442 20.99 -17.58 12.24
CA ASP A 442 19.93 -16.83 11.56
C ASP A 442 19.53 -15.58 12.37
N TYR A 443 19.09 -15.76 13.63
CA TYR A 443 18.49 -14.67 14.41
C TYR A 443 19.48 -13.81 15.20
N ARG A 444 20.62 -14.35 15.66
CA ARG A 444 21.59 -13.60 16.48
C ARG A 444 22.10 -12.31 15.81
N PRO A 445 22.53 -12.31 14.53
CA PRO A 445 23.01 -11.08 13.89
C PRO A 445 21.90 -10.04 13.74
N ILE A 446 20.69 -10.49 13.39
CA ILE A 446 19.51 -9.65 13.17
C ILE A 446 19.08 -8.97 14.48
N LEU A 447 19.00 -9.74 15.57
CA LEU A 447 18.65 -9.23 16.90
C LEU A 447 19.73 -8.29 17.46
N THR A 448 21.01 -8.65 17.33
CA THR A 448 22.13 -7.76 17.69
C THR A 448 22.03 -6.43 16.93
N GLN A 449 21.77 -6.46 15.61
CA GLN A 449 21.63 -5.23 14.83
C GLN A 449 20.42 -4.38 15.30
N ALA A 450 19.27 -5.00 15.57
CA ALA A 450 18.08 -4.30 16.07
C ALA A 450 18.35 -3.63 17.44
N LEU A 451 18.96 -4.34 18.39
CA LEU A 451 19.28 -3.81 19.72
C LEU A 451 20.35 -2.71 19.69
N VAL A 452 21.35 -2.80 18.78
CA VAL A 452 22.32 -1.73 18.51
C VAL A 452 21.60 -0.47 18.03
N ILE A 453 20.68 -0.59 17.08
CA ILE A 453 19.93 0.56 16.54
C ILE A 453 19.06 1.19 17.63
N HIS A 454 18.27 0.39 18.36
CA HIS A 454 17.43 0.87 19.47
C HIS A 454 18.24 1.63 20.55
N ARG A 455 19.40 1.10 20.96
CA ARG A 455 20.29 1.80 21.91
C ARG A 455 20.91 3.06 21.29
N SER A 456 21.25 3.07 20.00
CA SER A 456 21.74 4.29 19.32
C SER A 456 20.74 5.44 19.38
N TRP A 457 19.42 5.16 19.26
CA TRP A 457 18.37 6.19 19.40
C TRP A 457 18.27 6.75 20.83
N LYS A 458 18.57 5.93 21.84
CA LYS A 458 18.70 6.32 23.25
C LYS A 458 20.08 6.93 23.58
N LYS A 459 20.97 7.07 22.59
CA LYS A 459 22.38 7.54 22.70
C LYS A 459 23.26 6.65 23.60
N GLU A 460 22.85 5.40 23.82
CA GLU A 460 23.58 4.40 24.58
C GLU A 460 24.52 3.59 23.69
N LYS A 461 25.63 3.10 24.27
CA LYS A 461 26.45 2.07 23.62
C LYS A 461 25.84 0.69 23.89
N PHE A 462 25.72 -0.14 22.85
CA PHE A 462 25.42 -1.56 22.99
C PHE A 462 26.71 -2.37 23.05
N GLN A 463 26.70 -3.47 23.80
CA GLN A 463 27.74 -4.49 23.84
C GLN A 463 27.07 -5.84 23.66
N GLU A 464 27.61 -6.72 22.80
CA GLU A 464 26.98 -8.02 22.51
C GLU A 464 26.87 -8.92 23.75
N GLY A 465 27.77 -8.75 24.71
CA GLY A 465 27.69 -9.36 26.05
C GLY A 465 26.39 -9.09 26.81
N LEU A 466 25.64 -8.03 26.47
CA LEU A 466 24.32 -7.77 27.05
C LEU A 466 23.25 -8.75 26.54
N LEU A 467 23.25 -9.05 25.24
CA LEU A 467 22.34 -10.05 24.64
C LEU A 467 22.68 -11.46 25.13
N ILE A 468 23.97 -11.78 25.17
CA ILE A 468 24.48 -13.05 25.69
C ILE A 468 24.14 -13.20 27.18
N GLY A 469 24.35 -12.13 27.96
CA GLY A 469 23.99 -12.05 29.36
C GLY A 469 22.49 -12.28 29.59
N GLU A 470 21.62 -11.60 28.83
CA GLU A 470 20.18 -11.68 29.04
C GLU A 470 19.58 -13.04 28.63
N VAL A 471 20.06 -13.65 27.55
CA VAL A 471 19.67 -15.04 27.21
C VAL A 471 20.18 -16.03 28.26
N THR A 472 21.35 -15.80 28.85
CA THR A 472 21.84 -16.61 29.99
C THR A 472 21.01 -16.36 31.26
N ASN A 473 20.53 -15.13 31.47
CA ASN A 473 19.62 -14.77 32.57
C ASN A 473 18.26 -15.47 32.42
N LEU A 474 17.71 -15.58 31.21
CA LEU A 474 16.46 -16.30 30.93
C LEU A 474 16.55 -17.78 31.34
N VAL A 475 17.63 -18.47 31.00
CA VAL A 475 17.82 -19.87 31.43
C VAL A 475 18.04 -19.95 32.94
N ARG A 476 18.79 -19.03 33.55
CA ARG A 476 18.97 -18.99 35.01
C ARG A 476 17.65 -18.71 35.76
N ALA A 477 16.76 -17.91 35.20
CA ALA A 477 15.42 -17.70 35.75
C ALA A 477 14.59 -19.00 35.70
N ILE A 478 14.74 -19.81 34.64
CA ILE A 478 14.17 -21.17 34.58
C ILE A 478 14.82 -22.13 35.60
N GLU A 479 16.14 -22.11 35.79
CA GLU A 479 16.81 -22.87 36.86
C GLU A 479 16.20 -22.53 38.25
N GLN A 480 16.08 -21.24 38.57
CA GLN A 480 15.49 -20.78 39.83
C GLN A 480 14.00 -21.09 39.97
N ASN A 481 13.23 -21.05 38.87
CA ASN A 481 11.82 -21.43 38.88
C ASN A 481 11.66 -22.93 39.17
N LEU A 482 12.50 -23.78 38.55
CA LEU A 482 12.55 -25.21 38.84
C LEU A 482 12.93 -25.48 40.29
N ASP A 483 13.94 -24.80 40.84
CA ASP A 483 14.32 -24.90 42.24
C ASP A 483 13.17 -24.57 43.21
N ALA A 484 12.34 -23.58 42.89
CA ALA A 484 11.16 -23.23 43.67
C ALA A 484 10.06 -24.29 43.53
N TRP A 485 9.81 -24.77 42.31
CA TRP A 485 8.81 -25.80 42.00
C TRP A 485 9.13 -27.16 42.61
N ILE A 486 10.39 -27.59 42.61
CA ILE A 486 10.87 -28.81 43.29
C ILE A 486 10.52 -28.74 44.79
N LYS A 487 10.74 -27.58 45.42
CA LYS A 487 10.46 -27.34 46.85
C LYS A 487 8.97 -27.15 47.18
N ALA A 488 8.11 -26.97 46.18
CA ALA A 488 6.68 -26.73 46.35
C ALA A 488 5.82 -28.03 46.40
N TYR A 489 6.40 -29.20 46.14
CA TYR A 489 5.71 -30.48 46.29
C TYR A 489 5.75 -30.98 47.74
N GLU A 490 4.57 -31.29 48.30
CA GLU A 490 4.45 -31.96 49.61
C GLU A 490 5.04 -33.38 49.59
N ASP A 491 4.85 -34.12 48.49
CA ASP A 491 5.42 -35.45 48.30
C ASP A 491 6.85 -35.37 47.78
N SER A 492 7.82 -35.58 48.68
CA SER A 492 9.23 -35.73 48.33
C SER A 492 9.47 -36.76 47.20
N THR A 493 8.67 -37.84 47.11
CA THR A 493 8.84 -38.81 46.01
C THR A 493 8.55 -38.20 44.64
N LEU A 494 7.49 -37.39 44.53
CA LEU A 494 7.12 -36.64 43.33
C LEU A 494 8.08 -35.47 43.06
N SER A 495 8.55 -34.79 44.11
CA SER A 495 9.57 -33.73 44.01
C SER A 495 10.85 -34.23 43.30
N ASN A 496 11.39 -35.37 43.76
CA ASN A 496 12.58 -35.99 43.14
C ASN A 496 12.31 -36.47 41.69
N PHE A 497 11.11 -37.01 41.42
CA PHE A 497 10.70 -37.43 40.07
C PHE A 497 10.59 -36.24 39.09
N PHE A 498 9.99 -35.12 39.53
CA PHE A 498 9.92 -33.88 38.76
C PHE A 498 11.32 -33.29 38.51
N ALA A 499 12.20 -33.30 39.53
CA ALA A 499 13.58 -32.84 39.39
C ALA A 499 14.36 -33.66 38.36
N MET A 500 14.28 -35.00 38.43
CA MET A 500 14.86 -35.93 37.44
C MET A 500 14.41 -35.60 36.01
N ASN A 501 13.10 -35.40 35.80
CA ASN A 501 12.53 -35.09 34.49
C ASN A 501 13.05 -33.77 33.91
N ASN A 502 13.11 -32.72 34.73
CA ASN A 502 13.49 -31.39 34.27
C ASN A 502 14.99 -31.24 34.07
N HIS A 503 15.83 -31.78 34.97
CA HIS A 503 17.29 -31.78 34.76
C HIS A 503 17.70 -32.60 33.53
N TRP A 504 17.02 -33.72 33.23
CA TRP A 504 17.24 -34.44 31.97
C TRP A 504 16.90 -33.58 30.74
N HIS A 505 15.76 -32.91 30.77
CA HIS A 505 15.33 -32.06 29.66
C HIS A 505 16.26 -30.86 29.44
N LEU A 506 16.67 -30.17 30.51
CA LEU A 506 17.67 -29.09 30.44
C LEU A 506 18.99 -29.60 29.87
N HIS A 507 19.53 -30.71 30.39
CA HIS A 507 20.74 -31.32 29.84
C HIS A 507 20.60 -31.61 28.34
N LYS A 508 19.51 -32.28 27.94
CA LYS A 508 19.27 -32.75 26.56
C LYS A 508 19.04 -31.62 25.55
N HIS A 509 18.44 -30.49 25.97
CA HIS A 509 18.16 -29.34 25.08
C HIS A 509 19.22 -28.22 25.15
N LEU A 510 20.18 -28.28 26.07
CA LEU A 510 21.35 -27.38 26.12
C LEU A 510 22.63 -28.03 25.56
N LYS A 511 22.80 -29.35 25.68
CA LYS A 511 24.01 -30.07 25.20
C LYS A 511 24.18 -29.91 23.69
N GLY A 512 25.29 -29.28 23.28
CA GLY A 512 25.60 -29.02 21.86
C GLY A 512 24.91 -27.79 21.27
N THR A 513 24.32 -26.91 22.09
CA THR A 513 23.82 -25.60 21.64
C THR A 513 24.70 -24.47 22.16
N LYS A 514 24.67 -23.31 21.48
CA LYS A 514 25.36 -22.09 21.90
C LYS A 514 24.96 -21.62 23.30
N VAL A 515 23.72 -21.89 23.72
CA VAL A 515 23.27 -21.59 25.10
C VAL A 515 23.98 -22.52 26.08
N GLY A 516 24.12 -23.81 25.76
CA GLY A 516 24.89 -24.75 26.58
C GLY A 516 26.39 -24.45 26.60
N GLU A 517 26.98 -24.01 25.49
CA GLU A 517 28.38 -23.53 25.43
C GLU A 517 28.61 -22.36 26.40
N LEU A 518 27.69 -21.40 26.44
CA LEU A 518 27.72 -20.26 27.38
C LEU A 518 27.49 -20.66 28.85
N MET A 519 26.74 -21.74 29.11
CA MET A 519 26.55 -22.28 30.47
C MET A 519 27.68 -23.22 30.91
N GLY A 520 28.50 -23.72 29.98
CA GLY A 520 29.70 -24.49 30.26
C GLY A 520 29.44 -25.73 31.12
N GLU A 521 30.06 -25.79 32.30
CA GLU A 521 30.03 -26.97 33.17
C GLU A 521 28.63 -27.26 33.77
N LYS A 522 27.77 -26.25 33.89
CA LYS A 522 26.37 -26.41 34.37
C LYS A 522 25.56 -27.42 33.56
N VAL A 523 25.85 -27.56 32.27
CA VAL A 523 25.20 -28.57 31.42
C VAL A 523 25.56 -29.99 31.86
N LYS A 524 26.77 -30.21 32.41
CA LYS A 524 27.17 -31.48 33.04
C LYS A 524 26.57 -31.65 34.43
N GLU A 525 26.47 -30.57 35.22
CA GLU A 525 25.82 -30.59 36.54
C GLU A 525 24.37 -31.09 36.43
N HIS A 526 23.62 -30.68 35.40
CA HIS A 526 22.28 -31.21 35.13
C HIS A 526 22.25 -32.73 34.87
N GLU A 527 23.29 -33.32 34.28
CA GLU A 527 23.40 -34.77 34.11
C GLU A 527 23.57 -35.47 35.47
N GLN A 528 24.43 -34.91 36.32
CA GLN A 528 24.67 -35.39 37.69
C GLN A 528 23.44 -35.25 38.60
N TYR A 529 22.74 -34.10 38.54
CA TYR A 529 21.49 -33.90 39.27
C TYR A 529 20.41 -34.88 38.81
N LYS A 530 20.28 -35.13 37.50
CA LYS A 530 19.37 -36.16 36.97
C LYS A 530 19.64 -37.53 37.59
N ASP A 531 20.90 -37.97 37.67
CA ASP A 531 21.24 -39.28 38.23
C ASP A 531 21.08 -39.35 39.75
N TYR A 532 21.42 -38.26 40.47
CA TYR A 532 21.15 -38.13 41.90
C TYR A 532 19.65 -38.25 42.21
N TYR A 533 18.82 -37.46 41.52
CA TYR A 533 17.37 -37.47 41.73
C TYR A 533 16.73 -38.79 41.30
N ALA A 534 17.20 -39.42 40.22
CA ALA A 534 16.78 -40.76 39.82
C ALA A 534 17.11 -41.82 40.89
N ALA A 535 18.32 -41.80 41.44
CA ALA A 535 18.74 -42.74 42.49
C ALA A 535 17.91 -42.58 43.78
N VAL A 536 17.65 -41.33 44.20
CA VAL A 536 16.78 -41.03 45.35
C VAL A 536 15.35 -41.49 45.09
N PHE A 537 14.77 -41.15 43.94
CA PHE A 537 13.42 -41.56 43.54
C PHE A 537 13.25 -43.10 43.54
N LEU A 538 14.19 -43.83 42.93
CA LEU A 538 14.16 -45.30 42.87
C LEU A 538 14.31 -45.94 44.25
N ARG A 539 15.27 -45.45 45.06
CA ARG A 539 15.47 -45.88 46.46
C ARG A 539 14.21 -45.74 47.28
N ASP A 540 13.56 -44.59 47.18
CA ASP A 540 12.46 -44.26 48.08
C ASP A 540 11.10 -44.81 47.64
N SER A 541 10.92 -45.05 46.34
CA SER A 541 9.75 -45.71 45.77
C SER A 541 9.85 -47.24 45.77
N TRP A 542 10.82 -47.80 45.04
CA TRP A 542 10.75 -49.18 44.55
C TRP A 542 11.75 -50.12 45.19
N SER A 543 12.93 -49.63 45.63
CA SER A 543 13.96 -50.48 46.26
C SER A 543 13.54 -51.07 47.63
N LYS A 544 12.47 -50.56 48.25
CA LYS A 544 11.92 -51.07 49.52
C LYS A 544 11.07 -52.33 49.30
N LEU A 545 10.35 -52.45 48.18
CA LEU A 545 9.43 -53.56 47.88
C LEU A 545 10.08 -54.96 47.98
N PRO A 546 11.27 -55.20 47.40
CA PRO A 546 11.95 -56.49 47.49
C PRO A 546 12.19 -56.99 48.93
N SER A 547 12.32 -56.09 49.91
CA SER A 547 12.57 -56.47 51.31
C SER A 547 11.42 -57.26 51.95
N HIS A 548 10.18 -57.05 51.48
CA HIS A 548 9.00 -57.78 51.95
C HIS A 548 9.03 -59.27 51.55
N LEU A 549 9.82 -59.62 50.53
CA LEU A 549 9.99 -60.98 50.00
C LEU A 549 11.24 -61.68 50.54
N SER A 550 11.64 -61.39 51.78
CA SER A 550 12.82 -62.01 52.38
C SER A 550 12.67 -63.54 52.52
N ARG A 551 13.81 -64.26 52.45
CA ARG A 551 13.91 -65.71 52.70
C ARG A 551 14.11 -66.04 54.19
N GLU A 552 14.35 -65.02 55.00
CA GLU A 552 14.68 -65.12 56.42
C GLU A 552 13.53 -65.75 57.22
N GLY A 553 13.83 -66.69 58.12
CA GLY A 553 12.80 -67.46 58.84
C GLY A 553 12.03 -68.51 58.01
N LEU A 554 12.22 -68.60 56.68
CA LEU A 554 11.67 -69.69 55.85
C LEU A 554 12.66 -70.86 55.66
N ILE A 555 13.93 -70.68 56.04
CA ILE A 555 15.02 -71.65 55.86
C ILE A 555 15.05 -72.68 57.01
N MET A 556 14.48 -72.35 58.18
CA MET A 556 14.54 -73.15 59.40
C MET A 556 13.16 -73.73 59.74
N PHE A 557 12.87 -74.94 59.24
CA PHE A 557 11.54 -75.57 59.29
C PHE A 557 11.12 -76.16 60.66
N SER A 558 11.34 -75.44 61.76
CA SER A 558 10.95 -75.88 63.11
C SER A 558 9.43 -75.96 63.34
N GLY A 559 8.61 -75.32 62.48
CA GLY A 559 7.14 -75.31 62.56
C GLY A 559 6.39 -76.09 61.45
N GLY A 560 7.10 -76.77 60.55
CA GLY A 560 6.47 -77.55 59.47
C GLY A 560 5.79 -76.73 58.35
N ARG A 561 5.12 -77.44 57.43
CA ARG A 561 4.63 -76.87 56.15
C ARG A 561 3.51 -75.83 56.29
N ALA A 562 2.68 -75.90 57.33
CA ALA A 562 1.58 -74.95 57.54
C ALA A 562 2.11 -73.56 57.92
N THR A 563 2.95 -73.47 58.95
CA THR A 563 3.57 -72.22 59.40
C THR A 563 4.39 -71.54 58.29
N ALA A 564 5.08 -72.32 57.46
CA ALA A 564 5.76 -71.80 56.28
C ALA A 564 4.79 -71.19 55.25
N ARG A 565 3.69 -71.89 54.92
CA ARG A 565 2.65 -71.38 54.00
C ARG A 565 2.06 -70.05 54.48
N ASP A 566 1.73 -69.93 55.76
CA ASP A 566 1.08 -68.71 56.27
C ASP A 566 2.06 -67.53 56.40
N LEU A 567 3.35 -67.79 56.64
CA LEU A 567 4.40 -66.77 56.54
C LEU A 567 4.59 -66.28 55.09
N VAL A 568 4.55 -67.19 54.10
CA VAL A 568 4.59 -66.84 52.66
C VAL A 568 3.36 -66.03 52.26
N LYS A 569 2.14 -66.44 52.67
CA LYS A 569 0.90 -65.67 52.46
C LYS A 569 1.02 -64.26 53.04
N LYS A 570 1.54 -64.10 54.26
CA LYS A 570 1.73 -62.79 54.90
C LYS A 570 2.69 -61.90 54.10
N ARG A 571 3.83 -62.45 53.65
CA ARG A 571 4.82 -61.71 52.84
C ARG A 571 4.28 -61.31 51.47
N LEU A 572 3.63 -62.23 50.75
CA LEU A 572 2.97 -61.94 49.47
C LEU A 572 1.87 -60.88 49.62
N LYS A 573 1.07 -60.96 50.69
CA LYS A 573 0.04 -59.94 50.97
C LYS A 573 0.67 -58.56 51.16
N THR A 574 1.65 -58.42 52.04
CA THR A 574 2.33 -57.12 52.29
C THR A 574 3.04 -56.59 51.04
N PHE A 575 3.64 -57.46 50.22
CA PHE A 575 4.21 -57.07 48.94
C PHE A 575 3.15 -56.56 47.96
N ASN A 576 2.02 -57.27 47.81
CA ASN A 576 0.94 -56.86 46.92
C ASN A 576 0.32 -55.52 47.37
N GLU A 577 0.06 -55.34 48.66
CA GLU A 577 -0.45 -54.07 49.22
C GLU A 577 0.52 -52.91 48.95
N ALA A 578 1.81 -53.07 49.25
CA ALA A 578 2.82 -52.04 48.98
C ALA A 578 3.01 -51.75 47.49
N PHE A 579 2.91 -52.78 46.63
CA PHE A 579 2.96 -52.62 45.18
C PHE A 579 1.75 -51.87 44.64
N GLU A 580 0.54 -52.22 45.09
CA GLU A 580 -0.70 -51.59 44.64
C GLU A 580 -0.78 -50.12 45.06
N ASP A 581 -0.38 -49.78 46.28
CA ASP A 581 -0.32 -48.38 46.73
C ASP A 581 0.70 -47.56 45.94
N MET A 582 1.91 -48.11 45.71
CA MET A 582 2.96 -47.43 44.93
C MET A 582 2.54 -47.27 43.46
N TYR A 583 2.03 -48.33 42.85
CA TYR A 583 1.55 -48.32 41.46
C TYR A 583 0.38 -47.34 41.30
N LYS A 584 -0.60 -47.35 42.21
CA LYS A 584 -1.73 -46.41 42.22
C LYS A 584 -1.25 -44.97 42.34
N LYS A 585 -0.37 -44.67 43.30
CA LYS A 585 0.24 -43.34 43.51
C LYS A 585 0.93 -42.83 42.24
N GLN A 586 1.76 -43.66 41.60
CA GLN A 586 2.61 -43.26 40.48
C GLN A 586 1.97 -43.43 39.08
N SER A 587 0.83 -44.12 38.97
CA SER A 587 0.10 -44.35 37.70
C SER A 587 -0.42 -43.08 37.01
N ASN A 588 -0.36 -41.92 37.68
CA ASN A 588 -0.74 -40.61 37.15
C ASN A 588 0.47 -39.72 36.79
N TRP A 589 1.68 -40.13 37.14
CA TRP A 589 2.87 -39.34 36.86
C TRP A 589 3.33 -39.56 35.41
N VAL A 590 4.07 -38.61 34.83
CA VAL A 590 4.46 -38.64 33.42
C VAL A 590 5.95 -38.33 33.25
N ILE A 591 6.67 -39.19 32.53
CA ILE A 591 7.99 -38.88 31.97
C ILE A 591 7.78 -38.62 30.48
N THR A 592 7.94 -37.36 30.04
CA THR A 592 7.73 -36.96 28.64
C THR A 592 8.73 -37.63 27.71
N ASP A 593 10.03 -37.54 28.03
CA ASP A 593 11.11 -38.10 27.22
C ASP A 593 11.07 -39.64 27.20
N LYS A 594 11.09 -40.21 25.98
CA LYS A 594 10.99 -41.65 25.77
C LYS A 594 12.17 -42.42 26.38
N GLU A 595 13.37 -41.90 26.20
CA GLU A 595 14.61 -42.58 26.57
C GLU A 595 14.79 -42.68 28.09
N LEU A 596 14.54 -41.58 28.81
CA LEU A 596 14.51 -41.56 30.27
C LEU A 596 13.40 -42.48 30.80
N ARG A 597 12.20 -42.45 30.20
CA ARG A 597 11.09 -43.31 30.62
C ARG A 597 11.43 -44.80 30.49
N GLU A 598 12.00 -45.20 29.35
CA GLU A 598 12.37 -46.59 29.10
C GLU A 598 13.49 -47.05 30.03
N LYS A 599 14.52 -46.24 30.26
CA LYS A 599 15.60 -46.51 31.23
C LYS A 599 15.06 -46.66 32.65
N THR A 600 14.24 -45.71 33.12
CA THR A 600 13.65 -45.75 34.47
C THR A 600 12.74 -46.97 34.66
N CYS A 601 11.85 -47.29 33.70
CA CYS A 601 11.02 -48.49 33.79
C CYS A 601 11.84 -49.78 33.79
N GLN A 602 12.92 -49.87 32.99
CA GLN A 602 13.82 -51.02 32.99
C GLN A 602 14.54 -51.21 34.34
N LEU A 603 15.01 -50.13 34.97
CA LEU A 603 15.63 -50.19 36.30
C LEU A 603 14.65 -50.68 37.39
N ILE A 604 13.38 -50.27 37.31
CA ILE A 604 12.34 -50.73 38.24
C ILE A 604 12.04 -52.22 38.02
N VAL A 605 11.92 -52.65 36.76
CA VAL A 605 11.75 -54.07 36.38
C VAL A 605 12.92 -54.92 36.89
N GLN A 606 14.17 -54.50 36.65
CA GLN A 606 15.36 -55.20 37.13
C GLN A 606 15.44 -55.27 38.67
N THR A 607 14.91 -54.27 39.37
CA THR A 607 14.88 -54.24 40.84
C THR A 607 13.84 -55.22 41.43
N ILE A 608 12.65 -55.32 40.81
CA ILE A 608 11.50 -56.04 41.39
C ILE A 608 11.33 -57.44 40.82
N VAL A 609 11.35 -57.57 39.49
CA VAL A 609 10.91 -58.80 38.80
C VAL A 609 11.80 -60.01 39.08
N PRO A 610 13.15 -59.91 39.15
CA PRO A 610 14.00 -61.05 39.52
C PRO A 610 13.73 -61.58 40.93
N VAL A 611 13.49 -60.68 41.90
CA VAL A 611 13.20 -61.06 43.29
C VAL A 611 11.81 -61.71 43.39
N TYR A 612 10.80 -61.11 42.77
CA TYR A 612 9.45 -61.69 42.72
C TYR A 612 9.44 -63.06 42.01
N ARG A 613 10.12 -63.18 40.86
CA ARG A 613 10.29 -64.43 40.10
C ARG A 613 10.94 -65.51 40.96
N SER A 614 12.04 -65.20 41.64
CA SER A 614 12.72 -66.14 42.53
C SER A 614 11.85 -66.54 43.72
N TYR A 615 11.10 -65.61 44.32
CA TYR A 615 10.22 -65.90 45.45
C TYR A 615 9.06 -66.81 45.05
N MET A 616 8.38 -66.50 43.94
CA MET A 616 7.28 -67.32 43.41
C MET A 616 7.74 -68.71 42.97
N GLN A 617 8.93 -68.84 42.36
CA GLN A 617 9.48 -70.15 41.99
C GLN A 617 9.77 -71.06 43.21
N ASN A 618 10.19 -70.48 44.34
CA ASN A 618 10.52 -71.26 45.54
C ASN A 618 9.33 -71.51 46.47
N TYR A 619 8.33 -70.61 46.50
CA TYR A 619 7.25 -70.64 47.49
C TYR A 619 5.83 -70.56 46.93
N GLY A 620 5.65 -70.19 45.64
CA GLY A 620 4.34 -70.12 44.97
C GLY A 620 3.50 -71.41 45.07
N PRO A 621 4.07 -72.60 44.80
CA PRO A 621 3.35 -73.87 44.91
C PRO A 621 2.77 -74.19 46.30
N LEU A 622 3.27 -73.56 47.38
CA LEU A 622 2.71 -73.72 48.73
C LEU A 622 1.38 -72.96 48.91
N VAL A 623 1.15 -71.93 48.09
CA VAL A 623 0.02 -71.01 48.14
C VAL A 623 -0.98 -71.25 46.99
N GLU A 624 -0.49 -71.68 45.83
CA GLU A 624 -1.31 -72.04 44.66
C GLU A 624 -2.24 -73.23 44.91
N GLN A 625 -1.91 -74.09 45.88
CA GLN A 625 -2.73 -75.22 46.34
C GLN A 625 -3.91 -74.82 47.26
N ASP A 626 -4.09 -73.53 47.54
CA ASP A 626 -5.11 -73.01 48.46
C ASP A 626 -6.27 -72.35 47.66
N PRO A 627 -7.56 -72.61 47.98
CA PRO A 627 -8.68 -71.95 47.29
C PRO A 627 -8.71 -70.42 47.45
N SER A 628 -7.92 -69.86 48.39
CA SER A 628 -7.71 -68.41 48.54
C SER A 628 -6.51 -67.86 47.74
N SER A 629 -5.82 -68.68 46.94
CA SER A 629 -4.60 -68.37 46.17
C SER A 629 -4.65 -67.01 45.44
N SER A 630 -5.77 -66.67 44.80
CA SER A 630 -5.97 -65.43 44.03
C SER A 630 -5.78 -64.13 44.83
N LYS A 631 -5.83 -64.19 46.17
CA LYS A 631 -5.55 -63.04 47.06
C LYS A 631 -4.05 -62.82 47.30
N TYR A 632 -3.20 -63.80 46.97
CA TYR A 632 -1.77 -63.83 47.28
C TYR A 632 -0.92 -63.94 46.01
N ALA A 633 -1.23 -64.89 45.12
CA ALA A 633 -0.64 -65.04 43.78
C ALA A 633 -1.35 -64.12 42.76
N LYS A 634 -1.51 -62.84 43.09
CA LYS A 634 -2.35 -61.88 42.34
C LYS A 634 -1.75 -61.47 40.99
N TYR A 635 -0.44 -61.60 40.81
CA TYR A 635 0.29 -61.17 39.62
C TYR A 635 1.13 -62.31 39.05
N THR A 636 1.03 -62.55 37.74
CA THR A 636 2.05 -63.37 37.04
C THR A 636 3.30 -62.53 36.83
N VAL A 637 4.47 -63.17 36.73
CA VAL A 637 5.76 -62.50 36.47
C VAL A 637 5.68 -61.60 35.22
N GLN A 638 5.05 -62.09 34.14
CA GLN A 638 4.84 -61.36 32.89
C GLN A 638 3.87 -60.18 33.05
N ASN A 639 2.79 -60.33 33.83
CA ASN A 639 1.85 -59.24 34.08
C ASN A 639 2.48 -58.13 34.94
N LEU A 640 3.27 -58.49 35.95
CA LEU A 640 4.01 -57.53 36.79
C LEU A 640 5.02 -56.75 35.95
N GLU A 641 5.79 -57.43 35.12
CA GLU A 641 6.75 -56.84 34.18
C GLU A 641 6.05 -55.89 33.17
N LYS A 642 4.93 -56.32 32.57
CA LYS A 642 4.12 -55.50 31.67
C LYS A 642 3.52 -54.27 32.35
N MET A 643 3.04 -54.40 33.60
CA MET A 643 2.52 -53.26 34.38
C MET A 643 3.61 -52.23 34.64
N LEU A 644 4.80 -52.66 35.09
CA LEU A 644 5.94 -51.77 35.34
C LEU A 644 6.41 -51.06 34.06
N LEU A 645 6.48 -51.76 32.92
CA LEU A 645 6.81 -51.17 31.62
C LEU A 645 5.72 -50.21 31.08
N SER A 646 4.49 -50.27 31.61
CA SER A 646 3.40 -49.37 31.24
C SER A 646 3.34 -48.07 32.06
N LEU A 647 4.21 -47.90 33.06
CA LEU A 647 4.25 -46.69 33.89
C LEU A 647 4.74 -45.44 33.14
N TYR A 648 4.40 -44.29 33.71
CA TYR A 648 4.82 -42.94 33.32
C TYR A 648 4.52 -42.50 31.87
N GLN A 649 3.62 -43.20 31.18
CA GLN A 649 3.22 -42.87 29.81
C GLN A 649 2.37 -41.57 29.78
N PRO A 650 2.62 -40.64 28.84
CA PRO A 650 1.80 -39.44 28.67
C PRO A 650 0.33 -39.78 28.38
N LYS A 651 -0.59 -39.25 29.19
CA LYS A 651 -2.04 -39.42 28.97
C LYS A 651 -2.53 -38.35 27.98
N PRO A 652 -3.35 -38.69 26.97
CA PRO A 652 -3.84 -37.72 25.99
C PRO A 652 -4.93 -36.82 26.58
N LEU A 653 -4.54 -35.70 27.20
CA LEU A 653 -5.48 -34.66 27.61
C LEU A 653 -5.82 -33.72 26.44
N ARG A 654 -7.11 -33.37 26.33
CA ARG A 654 -7.61 -32.36 25.38
C ARG A 654 -7.07 -30.97 25.74
N PHE A 655 -6.89 -30.12 24.72
CA PHE A 655 -6.24 -28.82 24.87
C PHE A 655 -7.05 -27.82 25.70
N SER A 656 -6.55 -27.47 26.88
CA SER A 656 -6.85 -26.20 27.54
C SER A 656 -5.81 -25.16 27.09
N SER A 657 -6.26 -24.00 26.60
CA SER A 657 -5.39 -22.93 26.11
C SER A 657 -4.76 -22.13 27.25
N LEU A 658 -3.52 -21.67 27.04
CA LEU A 658 -2.76 -20.87 28.00
C LEU A 658 -3.33 -19.44 28.09
N LYS A 659 -4.29 -19.20 28.98
CA LYS A 659 -4.71 -17.85 29.35
C LYS A 659 -3.65 -17.18 30.23
N VAL A 660 -2.67 -16.55 29.58
CA VAL A 660 -1.80 -15.55 30.21
C VAL A 660 -2.67 -14.45 30.82
N ARG A 661 -2.65 -14.35 32.16
CA ARG A 661 -3.52 -13.44 32.92
C ARG A 661 -2.92 -12.03 32.92
N GLN A 662 -3.34 -11.21 31.97
CA GLN A 662 -2.97 -9.79 31.94
C GLN A 662 -3.38 -9.08 33.24
N THR A 663 -2.46 -8.32 33.82
CA THR A 663 -2.67 -7.50 35.01
C THR A 663 -2.70 -6.01 34.64
N SER A 664 -3.86 -5.51 34.23
CA SER A 664 -4.12 -4.06 34.13
C SER A 664 -4.97 -3.60 35.32
N GLY A 665 -4.67 -2.41 35.83
CA GLY A 665 -5.24 -1.90 37.08
C GLY A 665 -6.64 -1.29 36.93
N LYS A 666 -7.55 -1.71 37.82
CA LYS A 666 -8.76 -1.01 38.31
C LYS A 666 -9.36 0.11 37.44
N PHE A 667 -10.61 -0.06 37.04
CA PHE A 667 -11.70 0.77 37.60
C PHE A 667 -12.95 -0.09 37.80
N SER A 668 -13.87 0.37 38.66
CA SER A 668 -15.02 -0.41 39.12
C SER A 668 -16.33 0.35 38.94
N ASN A 669 -17.29 -0.26 38.22
CA ASN A 669 -18.66 -0.47 38.71
C ASN A 669 -19.38 -1.48 37.79
N GLY A 670 -20.37 -2.18 38.34
CA GLY A 670 -20.95 -3.38 37.71
C GLY A 670 -22.36 -3.22 37.14
N ALA A 671 -22.75 -4.21 36.35
CA ALA A 671 -24.14 -4.52 35.98
C ALA A 671 -24.28 -6.05 35.89
N ALA A 672 -25.51 -6.58 35.98
CA ALA A 672 -25.77 -7.98 36.28
C ALA A 672 -25.41 -9.00 35.17
N ASP A 673 -25.11 -10.23 35.58
CA ASP A 673 -25.08 -11.42 34.74
C ASP A 673 -26.43 -11.65 34.04
N HIS A 674 -26.42 -11.83 32.71
CA HIS A 674 -27.52 -12.46 31.96
C HIS A 674 -26.98 -13.22 30.73
N ARG A 675 -26.36 -14.39 30.97
CA ARG A 675 -26.04 -15.34 29.89
C ARG A 675 -27.28 -16.11 29.44
N ARG A 676 -27.74 -15.88 28.22
CA ARG A 676 -28.61 -16.84 27.50
C ARG A 676 -27.75 -17.74 26.61
N SER A 677 -27.66 -19.01 26.97
CA SER A 677 -27.19 -20.06 26.06
C SER A 677 -28.24 -20.29 24.98
N ASN A 678 -27.83 -20.36 23.71
CA ASN A 678 -28.60 -21.02 22.66
C ASN A 678 -27.72 -22.12 22.05
N SER A 679 -28.22 -23.35 22.09
CA SER A 679 -27.60 -24.53 21.51
C SER A 679 -28.65 -25.26 20.69
N MET A 680 -28.48 -25.25 19.36
CA MET A 680 -29.32 -25.92 18.38
C MET A 680 -28.42 -26.05 17.14
N VAL A 681 -27.97 -27.23 16.69
CA VAL A 681 -28.71 -28.47 16.37
C VAL A 681 -29.65 -28.26 15.17
N MET A 682 -29.04 -27.98 14.01
CA MET A 682 -28.96 -28.96 12.92
C MET A 682 -27.55 -28.92 12.31
#